data_AF-A0A4W6BR60-F1
#
_entry.id   AF-A0A4W6BR60-F1
#
_cell.length_a   1.000
_cell.length_b   1.000
_cell.length_c   1.000
_cell.angle_alpha   90.00
_cell.angle_beta   90.00
_cell.angle_gamma   90.00
#
_symmetry.space_group_name_H-M   'P 1'
#
loop_
_entity.id
_entity.type
_entity.pdbx_description
1 polymer ?
#
loop_
_entity_poly.entity_id
_entity_poly.type
_entity_poly.pdbx_seq_one_letter_code
_entity_poly.pdbx_strand_id
1 'polypeptide(L)'
;GSSYLFILSCRTGGWIKCNTTSVCVCVCVCVFVLQGPDESMFVTSVCFRGDYPLYHDSRIKVTVYHAQEPTTHNTVSVWCVLCVCKIRSFLGFTSFSIRDLLRSKEPHVSVMLCAQVCKVYRFQTEDQRWLLVREQLSETPLSFSLPKQLLSALIRTVLELFDLSSCFKSSGSKSDRHLQFVPTNLHSQRMEVINPDRTGVWYEVITFGAPADHHQAFKHGGLRRLLNELVKSALLAIHKQCTANSNSSHVHSNGLLCDTSSTNQEGEPSLDVYKRDTEYDEEEWDRAWANVAKSLNCIIAMVDRLQGREERPQELTSAEQQESTGDTNSHNTASPSSSSSASSWQEQLLPLVVTLRDCVREAVGKARAAMTFVVLQGAVAPTVDRGPAQIAQRRHAVFSQALSAVVCGFMLKLYGGLEDPEFLQQLLSVGVLAQFESLLSTYGDEVGMLEDMEVGVADLSEVAFAVTEAKTEQPDDLLPTLRGTWGSFVVEVPLTTEMFGPLPQELKEGRLIRVHPVLFNIGINQQQSLAERFGDSSPQERVNQQSCERLKAYCDKLRDKLPDVAGIQSLSDLLLSLDRSVESRKRKNVEVLWIAAMVCRKVNGVRLTSCKSAKDRTAMSVTLEQCVLLRERHTLGQQHFSTALDCMRRDGCRMENVQKNVGSRKFAFSSVQLLTFPKLYRPPDGSYGSTH
;
A
#
# COMPACT_ATOMS: atom_id res chain seq x y z
N GLY A 1 9.09 -38.16 34.30
CA GLY A 1 8.41 -37.20 35.19
C GLY A 1 9.41 -36.64 36.16
N SER A 2 10.21 -35.66 35.74
CA SER A 2 11.06 -34.85 36.60
C SER A 2 10.62 -33.40 36.42
N SER A 3 10.14 -32.78 37.50
CA SER A 3 9.76 -31.36 37.51
C SER A 3 10.99 -30.51 37.84
N TYR A 4 11.21 -29.43 37.10
CA TYR A 4 12.31 -28.50 37.32
C TYR A 4 11.76 -27.12 37.73
N LEU A 5 12.37 -26.51 38.74
CA LEU A 5 12.05 -25.16 39.21
C LEU A 5 13.17 -24.20 38.79
N PHE A 6 12.80 -23.13 38.10
CA PHE A 6 13.74 -22.08 37.71
C PHE A 6 13.44 -20.79 38.48
N ILE A 7 14.49 -20.23 39.08
CA ILE A 7 14.42 -18.93 39.75
C ILE A 7 15.27 -17.95 38.93
N LEU A 8 14.62 -16.94 38.36
CA LEU A 8 15.30 -15.80 37.75
C LEU A 8 15.43 -14.69 38.79
N SER A 9 16.66 -14.19 38.93
CA SER A 9 16.98 -13.01 39.73
C SER A 9 17.67 -11.99 38.84
N CYS A 10 17.16 -10.76 38.82
CA CYS A 10 17.78 -9.65 38.12
C CYS A 10 18.45 -8.72 39.13
N ARG A 11 19.71 -8.35 38.87
CA ARG A 11 20.48 -7.41 39.72
C ARG A 11 20.92 -6.20 38.89
N THR A 12 20.48 -5.01 39.31
CA THR A 12 20.86 -3.71 38.73
C THR A 12 21.93 -3.05 39.60
N GLY A 13 23.18 -3.01 39.12
CA GLY A 13 24.28 -2.07 39.48
C GLY A 13 24.72 -1.83 40.96
N GLY A 14 26.02 -2.03 41.23
CA GLY A 14 26.83 -1.25 42.19
C GLY A 14 26.93 -1.73 43.66
N TRP A 15 28.16 -1.87 44.19
CA TRP A 15 28.39 -2.12 45.62
C TRP A 15 28.10 -0.85 46.44
N ILE A 16 26.96 -0.79 47.11
CA ILE A 16 26.77 0.16 48.21
C ILE A 16 27.35 -0.48 49.46
N LYS A 17 28.53 -0.03 49.87
CA LYS A 17 29.06 -0.30 51.21
C LYS A 17 28.31 0.60 52.19
N CYS A 18 27.17 0.14 52.68
CA CYS A 18 26.51 0.74 53.84
C CYS A 18 26.62 -0.24 55.01
N ASN A 19 27.36 0.19 56.04
CA ASN A 19 27.33 -0.46 57.35
C ASN A 19 25.88 -0.51 57.85
N THR A 20 25.58 -1.61 58.54
CA THR A 20 24.32 -1.94 59.22
C THR A 20 23.11 -2.24 58.32
N THR A 21 22.77 -3.54 58.26
CA THR A 21 21.49 -4.14 57.82
C THR A 21 20.93 -3.69 56.46
N SER A 22 21.32 -4.36 55.38
CA SER A 22 20.75 -4.17 54.03
C SER A 22 19.95 -5.39 53.56
N VAL A 23 18.67 -5.17 53.27
CA VAL A 23 17.85 -6.04 52.42
C VAL A 23 18.22 -5.75 50.97
N CYS A 24 18.84 -6.72 50.29
CA CYS A 24 19.04 -6.66 48.84
C CYS A 24 17.67 -6.90 48.18
N VAL A 25 17.08 -5.89 47.54
CA VAL A 25 15.81 -6.05 46.82
C VAL A 25 16.08 -6.80 45.50
N CYS A 26 16.19 -8.12 45.58
CA CYS A 26 16.16 -9.01 44.42
C CYS A 26 14.71 -9.17 43.95
N VAL A 27 14.41 -8.79 42.70
CA VAL A 27 13.18 -9.23 42.05
C VAL A 27 13.38 -10.69 41.64
N CYS A 28 12.74 -11.61 42.38
CA CYS A 28 12.73 -13.03 42.06
C CYS A 28 11.47 -13.37 41.26
N VAL A 29 11.62 -13.75 39.99
CA VAL A 29 10.53 -14.33 39.19
C VAL A 29 10.72 -15.85 39.17
N CYS A 30 9.79 -16.57 39.79
CA CYS A 30 9.78 -18.04 39.80
C CYS A 30 8.93 -18.55 38.65
N VAL A 31 9.45 -19.53 37.91
CA VAL A 31 8.73 -20.12 36.78
C VAL A 31 8.71 -21.65 36.91
N PHE A 32 7.50 -22.22 36.78
CA PHE A 32 7.28 -23.66 36.75
C PHE A 32 7.33 -24.20 35.32
N VAL A 33 7.92 -25.38 35.15
CA VAL A 33 8.06 -26.06 33.85
C VAL A 33 7.33 -27.40 33.87
N LEU A 34 6.48 -27.63 32.88
CA LEU A 34 5.94 -28.96 32.55
C LEU A 34 6.88 -29.64 31.55
N GLN A 35 7.30 -30.88 31.86
CA GLN A 35 8.26 -31.65 31.07
C GLN A 35 7.76 -31.87 29.62
N GLY A 36 8.50 -31.35 28.63
CA GLY A 36 8.33 -31.70 27.22
C GLY A 36 9.06 -33.01 26.85
N PRO A 37 8.75 -33.61 25.68
CA PRO A 37 9.26 -34.93 25.31
C PRO A 37 10.76 -34.99 24.96
N ASP A 38 11.45 -33.85 24.80
CA ASP A 38 12.90 -33.77 24.59
C ASP A 38 13.57 -32.94 25.70
N GLU A 39 14.70 -33.41 26.22
CA GLU A 39 15.42 -32.94 27.43
C GLU A 39 15.94 -31.47 27.40
N SER A 40 15.50 -30.60 26.49
CA SER A 40 16.17 -29.30 26.26
C SER A 40 15.28 -28.12 25.87
N MET A 41 13.95 -28.20 25.95
CA MET A 41 13.05 -27.11 25.53
C MET A 41 12.07 -26.68 26.62
N PHE A 42 12.04 -25.37 26.93
CA PHE A 42 11.26 -24.74 28.01
C PHE A 42 10.01 -24.04 27.46
N VAL A 43 8.84 -24.21 28.10
CA VAL A 43 7.52 -23.79 27.58
C VAL A 43 6.91 -22.61 28.37
N THR A 44 7.73 -21.64 28.80
CA THR A 44 7.24 -20.55 29.66
C THR A 44 8.00 -19.24 29.44
N SER A 45 7.30 -18.10 29.52
CA SER A 45 7.85 -16.76 29.29
C SER A 45 8.00 -15.98 30.60
N VAL A 46 9.11 -15.24 30.72
CA VAL A 46 9.36 -14.32 31.83
C VAL A 46 9.11 -12.90 31.36
N CYS A 47 8.21 -12.17 32.02
CA CYS A 47 7.99 -10.75 31.77
C CYS A 47 8.48 -9.95 32.98
N PHE A 48 9.36 -8.98 32.76
CA PHE A 48 9.68 -7.97 33.76
C PHE A 48 8.60 -6.90 33.75
N ARG A 49 8.21 -6.39 34.92
CA ARG A 49 7.22 -5.31 35.00
C ARG A 49 7.84 -4.00 34.47
N GLY A 50 7.03 -3.21 33.77
CA GLY A 50 7.47 -1.98 33.10
C GLY A 50 7.87 -0.83 34.04
N ASP A 51 7.64 -0.97 35.36
CA ASP A 51 8.07 -0.03 36.40
C ASP A 51 9.52 -0.27 36.87
N TYR A 52 10.20 -1.30 36.37
CA TYR A 52 11.58 -1.62 36.75
C TYR A 52 12.58 -1.23 35.65
N PRO A 53 13.55 -0.33 35.91
CA PRO A 53 14.52 0.08 34.89
C PRO A 53 15.53 -1.05 34.66
N LEU A 54 15.40 -1.71 33.51
CA LEU A 54 16.36 -2.69 33.02
C LEU A 54 17.41 -1.98 32.16
N TYR A 55 18.62 -1.86 32.69
CA TYR A 55 19.78 -1.34 31.95
C TYR A 55 20.50 -2.46 31.18
N HIS A 56 21.21 -2.13 30.10
CA HIS A 56 22.00 -3.11 29.32
C HIS A 56 22.97 -3.94 30.18
N ASP A 57 23.54 -3.34 31.23
CA ASP A 57 24.49 -4.02 32.13
C ASP A 57 23.83 -4.76 33.29
N SER A 58 22.50 -4.72 33.38
CA SER A 58 21.77 -5.51 34.38
C SER A 58 22.05 -6.98 34.12
N ARG A 59 22.39 -7.73 35.17
CA ARG A 59 22.70 -9.14 35.05
C ARG A 59 21.49 -9.96 35.46
N ILE A 60 21.08 -10.85 34.57
CA ILE A 60 20.09 -11.86 34.83
C ILE A 60 20.84 -13.12 35.26
N LYS A 61 20.51 -13.62 36.45
CA LYS A 61 20.96 -14.91 36.94
C LYS A 61 19.81 -15.90 36.84
N VAL A 62 20.02 -16.98 36.11
CA VAL A 62 19.10 -18.11 36.01
C VAL A 62 19.63 -19.23 36.89
N THR A 63 18.81 -19.67 37.85
CA THR A 63 19.17 -20.74 38.78
C THR A 63 18.19 -21.90 38.61
N VAL A 64 18.72 -23.11 38.45
CA VAL A 64 17.98 -24.31 38.12
C VAL A 64 17.96 -25.26 39.30
N TYR A 65 16.78 -25.76 39.64
CA TYR A 65 16.55 -26.71 40.71
C TYR A 65 15.74 -27.91 40.21
N HIS A 66 16.01 -29.07 40.78
CA HIS A 66 15.13 -30.23 40.70
C HIS A 66 14.00 -30.06 41.72
N ALA A 67 12.75 -30.13 41.30
CA ALA A 67 11.57 -30.00 42.14
C ALA A 67 10.79 -31.33 42.21
N GLN A 68 10.06 -31.55 43.30
CA GLN A 68 9.13 -32.67 43.42
C GLN A 68 7.75 -32.27 42.86
N GLU A 69 7.10 -33.14 42.10
CA GLU A 69 5.74 -32.89 41.58
C GLU A 69 4.76 -32.64 42.75
N PRO A 70 3.87 -31.63 42.63
CA PRO A 70 2.86 -31.37 43.64
C PRO A 70 1.86 -32.55 43.69
N THR A 71 1.52 -33.01 44.89
CA THR A 71 0.67 -34.19 45.12
C THR A 71 -0.83 -33.96 44.93
N THR A 72 -1.26 -32.79 44.41
CA THR A 72 -2.69 -32.48 44.19
C THR A 72 -2.94 -31.72 42.89
N HIS A 73 -3.87 -32.22 42.08
CA HIS A 73 -4.44 -31.52 40.92
C HIS A 73 -5.33 -30.37 41.39
N ASN A 74 -4.76 -29.18 41.61
CA ASN A 74 -5.51 -27.93 41.68
C ASN A 74 -4.75 -26.84 40.93
N THR A 75 -5.49 -26.00 40.21
CA THR A 75 -4.97 -24.86 39.43
C THR A 75 -4.36 -23.83 40.38
N VAL A 76 -3.04 -23.83 40.52
CA VAL A 76 -2.31 -22.86 41.36
C VAL A 76 -1.86 -21.68 40.49
N SER A 77 -2.18 -20.45 40.92
CA SER A 77 -1.66 -19.23 40.31
C SER A 77 -0.13 -19.12 40.53
N VAL A 78 0.58 -18.55 39.55
CA VAL A 78 2.06 -18.46 39.49
C VAL A 78 2.72 -17.90 40.77
N TRP A 79 1.97 -17.11 41.55
CA TRP A 79 2.47 -16.49 42.78
C TRP A 79 2.43 -17.40 44.03
N CYS A 80 1.63 -18.47 44.02
CA CYS A 80 1.42 -19.31 45.20
C CYS A 80 2.33 -20.57 45.24
N VAL A 81 3.08 -20.85 44.17
CA VAL A 81 3.81 -22.12 44.03
C VAL A 81 5.11 -22.21 44.85
N LEU A 82 5.65 -21.07 45.31
CA LEU A 82 6.78 -21.03 46.25
C LEU A 82 6.48 -21.69 47.60
N CYS A 83 5.20 -21.74 48.02
CA CYS A 83 4.80 -22.39 49.26
C CYS A 83 4.51 -23.89 49.12
N VAL A 84 4.41 -24.44 47.91
CA VAL A 84 3.82 -25.79 47.70
C VAL A 84 4.83 -26.81 47.19
N CYS A 85 5.90 -26.42 46.50
CA CYS A 85 6.86 -27.36 45.92
C CYS A 85 8.14 -27.52 46.74
N LYS A 86 8.44 -28.76 47.14
CA LYS A 86 9.67 -29.12 47.84
C LYS A 86 10.84 -29.18 46.84
N ILE A 87 11.84 -28.32 47.02
CA ILE A 87 13.09 -28.32 46.24
C ILE A 87 13.89 -29.56 46.63
N ARG A 88 14.22 -30.43 45.68
CA ARG A 88 15.00 -31.66 45.90
C ARG A 88 16.50 -31.41 45.85
N SER A 89 16.98 -30.72 44.83
CA SER A 89 18.40 -30.43 44.67
C SER A 89 18.63 -29.23 43.76
N PHE A 90 19.72 -28.50 44.00
CA PHE A 90 20.23 -27.49 43.09
C PHE A 90 20.97 -28.17 41.92
N LEU A 91 20.70 -27.75 40.69
CA LEU A 91 21.28 -28.35 39.48
C LEU A 91 22.34 -27.48 38.82
N GLY A 92 22.22 -26.15 38.93
CA GLY A 92 23.17 -25.24 38.30
C GLY A 92 22.67 -23.81 38.24
N PHE A 93 23.56 -22.87 37.92
CA PHE A 93 23.18 -21.51 37.59
C PHE A 93 24.01 -21.00 36.43
N THR A 94 23.45 -20.07 35.68
CA THR A 94 24.18 -19.24 34.73
C THR A 94 23.81 -17.78 34.93
N SER A 95 24.66 -16.88 34.46
CA SER A 95 24.36 -15.45 34.47
C SER A 95 24.80 -14.82 33.17
N PHE A 96 23.97 -13.95 32.63
CA PHE A 96 24.25 -13.17 31.44
C PHE A 96 23.77 -11.74 31.66
N SER A 97 24.38 -10.76 30.98
CA SER A 97 23.84 -9.40 30.99
C SER A 97 22.61 -9.30 30.08
N ILE A 98 21.76 -8.31 30.29
CA ILE A 98 20.67 -8.00 29.36
C ILE A 98 21.25 -7.68 27.98
N ARG A 99 22.41 -7.02 27.92
CA ARG A 99 23.18 -6.83 26.69
C ARG A 99 23.47 -8.16 25.98
N ASP A 100 23.91 -9.19 26.70
CA ASP A 100 24.21 -10.50 26.13
C ASP A 100 22.94 -11.25 25.66
N LEU A 101 21.82 -11.05 26.36
CA LEU A 101 20.52 -11.63 25.97
C LEU A 101 19.91 -10.93 24.74
N LEU A 102 20.07 -9.61 24.67
CA LEU A 102 19.57 -8.77 23.58
C LEU A 102 20.50 -8.75 22.36
N ARG A 103 21.72 -9.29 22.48
CA ARG A 103 22.58 -9.56 21.32
C ARG A 103 21.88 -10.58 20.44
N SER A 104 21.23 -10.07 19.39
CA SER A 104 20.80 -10.85 18.25
C SER A 104 22.00 -11.57 17.65
N LYS A 105 21.80 -12.76 17.07
CA LYS A 105 22.76 -13.34 16.13
C LYS A 105 22.98 -12.45 14.89
N GLU A 106 22.14 -11.43 14.71
CA GLU A 106 22.20 -10.38 13.69
C GLU A 106 22.49 -9.01 14.35
N PRO A 107 23.75 -8.70 14.71
CA PRO A 107 24.10 -7.46 15.42
C PRO A 107 23.68 -6.19 14.65
N HIS A 108 23.63 -6.24 13.32
CA HIS A 108 23.29 -5.11 12.46
C HIS A 108 21.80 -4.77 12.44
N VAL A 109 20.92 -5.77 12.53
CA VAL A 109 19.45 -5.56 12.62
C VAL A 109 19.08 -4.89 13.96
N SER A 110 19.90 -5.08 14.98
CA SER A 110 19.67 -4.55 16.33
C SER A 110 19.78 -3.02 16.40
N VAL A 111 20.48 -2.39 15.45
CA VAL A 111 20.61 -0.93 15.35
C VAL A 111 19.35 -0.28 14.79
N MET A 112 18.60 -1.00 13.97
CA MET A 112 17.36 -0.50 13.35
C MET A 112 16.08 -0.85 14.12
N LEU A 113 16.17 -1.74 15.11
CA LEU A 113 15.01 -2.24 15.84
C LEU A 113 15.13 -1.85 17.32
N CYS A 114 14.15 -1.11 17.83
CA CYS A 114 14.01 -0.74 19.24
C CYS A 114 12.77 -1.41 19.86
N ALA A 115 12.71 -1.43 21.19
CA ALA A 115 11.52 -1.80 21.96
C ALA A 115 10.86 -3.13 21.50
N GLN A 116 11.66 -4.20 21.44
CA GLN A 116 11.22 -5.48 20.90
C GLN A 116 10.30 -6.25 21.86
N VAL A 117 9.16 -6.70 21.34
CA VAL A 117 8.25 -7.66 21.96
C VAL A 117 8.44 -9.01 21.27
N CYS A 118 8.54 -10.09 22.04
CA CYS A 118 8.71 -11.45 21.51
C CYS A 118 7.70 -12.41 22.15
N LYS A 119 7.12 -13.29 21.34
CA LYS A 119 6.24 -14.40 21.77
C LYS A 119 6.68 -15.67 21.09
N VAL A 120 6.59 -16.80 21.80
CA VAL A 120 6.96 -18.12 21.28
C VAL A 120 5.78 -19.07 21.43
N TYR A 121 5.48 -19.78 20.36
CA TYR A 121 4.37 -20.72 20.26
C TYR A 121 4.88 -22.09 19.87
N ARG A 122 4.13 -23.12 20.29
CA ARG A 122 4.31 -24.48 19.81
C ARG A 122 3.01 -24.94 19.15
N PHE A 123 3.08 -25.29 17.87
CA PHE A 123 1.94 -25.81 17.12
C PHE A 123 2.23 -27.21 16.61
N GLN A 124 1.19 -28.01 16.38
CA GLN A 124 1.33 -29.36 15.82
C GLN A 124 1.23 -29.30 14.29
N THR A 125 2.19 -29.96 13.66
CA THR A 125 2.18 -30.25 12.22
C THR A 125 1.24 -31.42 11.92
N GLU A 126 0.94 -31.65 10.65
CA GLU A 126 0.07 -32.77 10.20
C GLU A 126 0.57 -34.14 10.67
N ASP A 127 1.88 -34.34 10.72
CA ASP A 127 2.53 -35.58 11.17
C ASP A 127 2.69 -35.68 12.70
N GLN A 128 2.02 -34.82 13.46
CA GLN A 128 2.04 -34.74 14.92
C GLN A 128 3.39 -34.33 15.53
N ARG A 129 4.35 -33.83 14.73
CA ARG A 129 5.55 -33.19 15.26
C ARG A 129 5.32 -31.73 15.61
N TRP A 130 6.23 -31.18 16.42
CA TRP A 130 6.11 -29.81 16.94
C TRP A 130 6.83 -28.80 16.06
N LEU A 131 6.09 -27.77 15.66
CA LEU A 131 6.58 -26.54 15.08
C LEU A 131 6.82 -25.52 16.18
N LEU A 132 8.00 -24.90 16.21
CA LEU A 132 8.26 -23.76 17.09
C LEU A 132 8.13 -22.47 16.26
N VAL A 133 7.30 -21.55 16.73
CA VAL A 133 7.09 -20.25 16.06
C VAL A 133 7.46 -19.14 17.01
N ARG A 134 8.37 -18.27 16.61
CA ARG A 134 8.78 -17.09 17.36
C ARG A 134 8.30 -15.84 16.62
N GLU A 135 7.30 -15.18 17.18
CA GLU A 135 6.83 -13.88 16.70
C GLU A 135 7.58 -12.76 17.40
N GLN A 136 8.01 -11.76 16.64
CA GLN A 136 8.63 -10.54 17.13
C GLN A 136 7.96 -9.32 16.55
N LEU A 137 7.78 -8.29 17.37
CA LEU A 137 7.36 -6.97 16.94
C LEU A 137 8.34 -5.95 17.50
N SER A 138 8.89 -5.13 16.63
CA SER A 138 9.88 -4.12 16.99
C SER A 138 9.52 -2.77 16.40
N GLU A 139 9.79 -1.71 17.16
CA GLU A 139 9.77 -0.34 16.69
C GLU A 139 11.07 -0.03 15.92
N THR A 140 11.13 1.10 15.24
CA THR A 140 12.31 1.48 14.44
C THR A 140 12.63 2.97 14.57
N PRO A 141 13.91 3.35 14.78
CA PRO A 141 14.31 4.76 14.81
C PRO A 141 14.10 5.46 13.46
N LEU A 142 13.93 4.69 12.37
CA LEU A 142 13.60 5.18 11.03
C LEU A 142 12.27 5.92 10.95
N SER A 143 11.41 5.71 11.95
CA SER A 143 10.17 6.46 12.11
C SER A 143 10.43 7.98 12.27
N PHE A 144 11.55 8.37 12.87
CA PHE A 144 11.88 9.79 13.10
C PHE A 144 13.14 10.24 12.34
N SER A 145 14.13 9.37 12.13
CA SER A 145 15.37 9.76 11.47
C SER A 145 15.17 10.13 10.00
N LEU A 146 14.40 9.36 9.23
CA LEU A 146 14.15 9.66 7.81
C LEU A 146 13.28 10.91 7.60
N PRO A 147 12.16 11.11 8.33
CA PRO A 147 11.39 12.34 8.21
C PRO A 147 12.22 13.59 8.53
N LYS A 148 13.11 13.52 9.53
CA LYS A 148 14.03 14.62 9.86
C LYS A 148 14.98 14.93 8.70
N GLN A 149 15.57 13.92 8.09
CA GLN A 149 16.46 14.09 6.94
C GLN A 149 15.73 14.66 5.73
N LEU A 150 14.52 14.16 5.44
CA LEU A 150 13.67 14.67 4.37
C LEU A 150 13.28 16.14 4.59
N LEU A 151 12.85 16.50 5.80
CA LEU A 151 12.54 17.89 6.14
C LEU A 151 13.75 18.81 5.97
N SER A 152 14.93 18.34 6.36
CA SER A 152 16.18 19.08 6.18
C SER A 152 16.49 19.31 4.70
N ALA A 153 16.25 18.31 3.85
CA ALA A 153 16.42 18.41 2.40
C ALA A 153 15.38 19.32 1.73
N LEU A 154 14.14 19.34 2.23
CA LEU A 154 13.02 20.08 1.64
C LEU A 154 12.93 21.54 2.07
N ILE A 155 13.20 21.85 3.33
CA ILE A 155 12.90 23.19 3.90
C ILE A 155 14.17 24.03 4.12
N ARG A 156 15.39 23.46 4.05
CA ARG A 156 16.69 24.14 4.31
C ARG A 156 16.79 24.92 5.64
N THR A 157 15.73 24.93 6.44
CA THR A 157 15.52 25.77 7.61
C THR A 157 14.63 25.00 8.59
N VAL A 158 14.98 25.05 9.87
CA VAL A 158 14.30 24.46 11.05
C VAL A 158 14.81 23.07 11.47
N LEU A 159 15.70 23.11 12.48
CA LEU A 159 16.30 21.99 13.21
C LEU A 159 15.68 21.77 14.60
N GLU A 160 14.53 22.36 14.94
CA GLU A 160 14.06 22.42 16.35
C GLU A 160 12.71 21.75 16.63
N LEU A 161 12.24 20.79 15.82
CA LEU A 161 10.86 20.27 15.94
C LEU A 161 10.68 18.86 16.49
N PHE A 162 11.72 18.14 16.92
CA PHE A 162 11.54 16.77 17.42
C PHE A 162 12.36 16.50 18.68
N ASP A 163 11.68 16.13 19.75
CA ASP A 163 12.29 15.48 20.90
C ASP A 163 12.75 14.07 20.47
N LEU A 164 14.07 13.88 20.41
CA LEU A 164 14.75 12.76 19.71
C LEU A 164 14.66 11.41 20.42
N SER A 165 13.94 11.32 21.55
CA SER A 165 13.92 10.11 22.38
C SER A 165 12.88 9.07 21.94
N SER A 166 11.92 9.42 21.08
CA SER A 166 10.85 8.49 20.68
C SER A 166 11.15 7.84 19.32
N CYS A 167 11.11 6.51 19.26
CA CYS A 167 11.06 5.75 18.00
C CYS A 167 9.63 5.42 17.55
N PHE A 168 8.61 5.96 18.22
CA PHE A 168 7.22 5.55 18.06
C PHE A 168 6.20 6.70 18.04
N LYS A 169 5.42 6.81 16.96
CA LYS A 169 4.21 7.65 16.89
C LYS A 169 2.97 6.80 17.16
N SER A 170 2.31 7.05 18.28
CA SER A 170 1.07 6.34 18.64
C SER A 170 -0.07 6.61 17.66
N SER A 171 -0.99 5.66 17.55
CA SER A 171 -2.24 5.82 16.80
C SER A 171 -3.17 6.91 17.34
N GLY A 172 -3.04 7.27 18.62
CA GLY A 172 -3.76 8.39 19.24
C GLY A 172 -3.24 9.76 18.77
N SER A 173 -1.95 9.84 18.44
CA SER A 173 -1.28 11.07 17.98
C SER A 173 -1.28 11.24 16.45
N LYS A 174 -2.10 10.48 15.72
CA LYS A 174 -2.09 10.47 14.25
C LYS A 174 -2.44 11.83 13.63
N SER A 175 -3.29 12.61 14.28
CA SER A 175 -3.73 13.95 13.87
C SER A 175 -2.86 15.08 14.43
N ASP A 176 -1.78 14.74 15.14
CA ASP A 176 -0.84 15.73 15.64
C ASP A 176 -0.08 16.38 14.47
N ARG A 177 -0.20 17.71 14.37
CA ARG A 177 0.45 18.54 13.35
C ARG A 177 1.97 18.41 13.39
N HIS A 178 2.57 18.34 14.58
CA HIS A 178 4.03 18.30 14.73
C HIS A 178 4.60 16.95 14.26
N LEU A 179 3.78 15.90 14.30
CA LEU A 179 4.16 14.55 13.88
C LEU A 179 3.66 14.20 12.47
N GLN A 180 3.19 15.16 11.67
CA GLN A 180 2.53 14.87 10.39
C GLN A 180 3.41 14.11 9.37
N PHE A 181 4.74 14.26 9.42
CA PHE A 181 5.68 13.54 8.53
C PHE A 181 6.08 12.15 9.06
N VAL A 182 5.79 11.88 10.32
CA VAL A 182 6.18 10.63 11.01
C VAL A 182 5.10 9.56 10.74
N PRO A 183 5.50 8.35 10.31
CA PRO A 183 4.56 7.27 10.06
C PRO A 183 3.87 6.84 11.35
N THR A 184 2.55 6.72 11.29
CA THR A 184 1.76 6.31 12.45
C THR A 184 1.98 4.82 12.74
N ASN A 185 2.36 4.47 13.96
CA ASN A 185 2.40 3.08 14.45
C ASN A 185 3.30 2.13 13.61
N LEU A 186 4.42 2.64 13.08
CA LEU A 186 5.39 1.87 12.27
C LEU A 186 6.13 0.82 13.10
N HIS A 187 6.09 -0.44 12.67
CA HIS A 187 6.82 -1.56 13.26
C HIS A 187 7.34 -2.53 12.20
N SER A 188 8.42 -3.22 12.53
CA SER A 188 8.79 -4.49 11.91
C SER A 188 8.12 -5.64 12.67
N GLN A 189 7.42 -6.52 11.96
CA GLN A 189 6.86 -7.75 12.52
C GLN A 189 7.51 -8.95 11.84
N ARG A 190 8.25 -9.73 12.62
CA ARG A 190 9.03 -10.89 12.16
C ARG A 190 8.47 -12.17 12.76
N MET A 191 8.50 -13.26 12.00
CA MET A 191 8.12 -14.59 12.44
C MET A 191 9.21 -15.57 12.02
N GLU A 192 9.92 -16.12 12.99
CA GLU A 192 10.83 -17.25 12.79
C GLU A 192 10.06 -18.54 13.01
N VAL A 193 10.16 -19.46 12.06
CA VAL A 193 9.54 -20.78 12.14
C VAL A 193 10.65 -21.81 12.14
N ILE A 194 10.76 -22.56 13.23
CA ILE A 194 11.70 -23.67 13.36
C ILE A 194 10.93 -24.97 13.17
N ASN A 195 11.22 -25.63 12.06
CA ASN A 195 10.64 -26.90 11.67
C ASN A 195 11.14 -28.04 12.58
N PRO A 196 10.44 -29.20 12.57
CA PRO A 196 10.87 -30.38 13.33
C PRO A 196 12.28 -30.89 12.96
N ASP A 197 12.73 -30.62 11.74
CA ASP A 197 14.08 -30.93 11.25
C ASP A 197 15.15 -29.89 11.67
N ARG A 198 14.77 -28.92 12.51
CA ARG A 198 15.59 -27.82 13.01
C ARG A 198 16.02 -26.79 11.96
N THR A 199 15.39 -26.81 10.78
CA THR A 199 15.54 -25.71 9.81
C THR A 199 14.72 -24.50 10.29
N GLY A 200 15.33 -23.31 10.24
CA GLY A 200 14.70 -22.05 10.64
C GLY A 200 14.44 -21.17 9.42
N VAL A 201 13.22 -20.63 9.29
CA VAL A 201 12.85 -19.69 8.22
C VAL A 201 12.28 -18.42 8.82
N TRP A 202 12.76 -17.27 8.34
CA TRP A 202 12.25 -15.96 8.74
C TRP A 202 11.24 -15.42 7.74
N TYR A 203 10.14 -14.89 8.28
CA TYR A 203 9.15 -14.13 7.54
C TYR A 203 9.02 -12.75 8.14
N GLU A 204 8.97 -11.75 7.28
CA GLU A 204 8.93 -10.35 7.70
C GLU A 204 7.77 -9.63 7.03
N VAL A 205 7.21 -8.67 7.75
CA VAL A 205 6.24 -7.69 7.25
C VAL A 205 6.39 -6.38 8.02
N ILE A 206 6.41 -5.28 7.29
CA ILE A 206 6.37 -3.95 7.89
C ILE A 206 4.91 -3.56 8.11
N THR A 207 4.58 -3.09 9.32
CA THR A 207 3.21 -2.64 9.64
C THR A 207 3.21 -1.17 10.00
N PHE A 208 2.29 -0.39 9.43
CA PHE A 208 2.24 1.06 9.65
C PHE A 208 0.90 1.63 9.21
N GLY A 209 0.46 2.72 9.84
CA GLY A 209 -0.78 3.42 9.50
C GLY A 209 -0.70 3.98 8.08
N ALA A 210 -1.82 4.02 7.38
CA ALA A 210 -1.84 4.44 5.99
C ALA A 210 -1.24 5.85 5.86
N PRO A 211 -0.31 6.07 4.92
CA PRO A 211 0.20 7.38 4.58
C PRO A 211 -0.94 8.36 4.36
N ALA A 212 -1.12 9.28 5.29
CA ALA A 212 -2.21 10.24 5.24
C ALA A 212 -1.91 11.46 6.12
N ASP A 213 -2.36 12.63 5.68
CA ASP A 213 -2.29 13.84 6.49
C ASP A 213 -3.61 14.05 7.26
N HIS A 214 -3.69 13.42 8.43
CA HIS A 214 -4.84 13.56 9.32
C HIS A 214 -5.03 14.98 9.86
N HIS A 215 -3.97 15.80 9.91
CA HIS A 215 -4.07 17.17 10.40
C HIS A 215 -4.88 18.05 9.45
N GLN A 216 -4.73 17.84 8.13
CA GLN A 216 -5.47 18.56 7.10
C GLN A 216 -6.90 18.02 6.85
N ALA A 217 -7.28 16.91 7.49
CA ALA A 217 -8.57 16.24 7.31
C ALA A 217 -8.89 15.87 5.84
N PHE A 218 -10.11 15.38 5.60
CA PHE A 218 -10.53 14.78 4.32
C PHE A 218 -11.86 15.34 3.79
N LYS A 219 -12.31 16.49 4.28
CA LYS A 219 -13.58 17.12 3.86
C LYS A 219 -13.64 17.38 2.34
N HIS A 220 -12.50 17.66 1.73
CA HIS A 220 -12.35 17.94 0.29
C HIS A 220 -11.68 16.78 -0.46
N GLY A 221 -11.74 15.57 0.10
CA GLY A 221 -10.96 14.42 -0.37
C GLY A 221 -9.50 14.45 0.09
N GLY A 222 -8.77 13.45 -0.35
CA GLY A 222 -7.32 13.33 -0.21
C GLY A 222 -6.56 13.82 -1.42
N LEU A 223 -5.26 13.55 -1.41
CA LEU A 223 -4.30 14.15 -2.33
C LEU A 223 -4.64 13.89 -3.79
N ARG A 224 -4.99 12.66 -4.18
CA ARG A 224 -5.40 12.35 -5.56
C ARG A 224 -6.50 13.28 -6.07
N ARG A 225 -7.56 13.50 -5.28
CA ARG A 225 -8.68 14.36 -5.65
C ARG A 225 -8.28 15.83 -5.70
N LEU A 226 -7.52 16.28 -4.70
CA LEU A 226 -7.01 17.65 -4.64
C LEU A 226 -6.13 17.97 -5.87
N LEU A 227 -5.25 17.05 -6.27
CA LEU A 227 -4.42 17.19 -7.48
C LEU A 227 -5.28 17.24 -8.75
N ASN A 228 -6.29 16.37 -8.87
CA ASN A 228 -7.20 16.38 -10.02
C ASN A 228 -7.99 17.71 -10.12
N GLU A 229 -8.47 18.24 -8.99
CA GLU A 229 -9.16 19.54 -8.96
C GLU A 229 -8.24 20.71 -9.30
N LEU A 230 -6.97 20.68 -8.87
CA LEU A 230 -5.98 21.67 -9.31
C LEU A 230 -5.77 21.64 -10.83
N VAL A 231 -5.62 20.44 -11.39
CA VAL A 231 -5.44 20.24 -12.84
C VAL A 231 -6.68 20.72 -13.59
N LYS A 232 -7.88 20.33 -13.15
CA LYS A 232 -9.16 20.78 -13.73
C LYS A 232 -9.29 22.30 -13.69
N SER A 233 -8.96 22.92 -12.55
CA SER A 233 -9.02 24.39 -12.38
C SER A 233 -8.03 25.12 -13.29
N ALA A 234 -6.80 24.61 -13.41
CA ALA A 234 -5.78 25.19 -14.29
C ALA A 234 -6.22 25.12 -15.77
N LEU A 235 -6.79 23.99 -16.18
CA LEU A 235 -7.30 23.79 -17.54
C LEU A 235 -8.48 24.72 -17.86
N LEU A 236 -9.41 24.89 -16.91
CA LEU A 236 -10.51 25.85 -17.05
C LEU A 236 -10.02 27.29 -17.15
N ALA A 237 -8.98 27.67 -16.39
CA ALA A 237 -8.38 28.99 -16.47
C ALA A 237 -7.72 29.25 -17.84
N ILE A 238 -6.97 28.28 -18.35
CA ILE A 238 -6.36 28.35 -19.69
C ILE A 238 -7.45 28.45 -20.75
N HIS A 239 -8.49 27.62 -20.68
CA HIS A 239 -9.61 27.66 -21.62
C HIS A 239 -10.32 29.03 -21.63
N LYS A 240 -10.57 29.63 -20.46
CA LYS A 240 -11.14 30.99 -20.34
C LYS A 240 -10.24 32.05 -20.96
N GLN A 241 -8.92 31.92 -20.81
CA GLN A 241 -7.97 32.86 -21.40
C GLN A 241 -7.91 32.73 -22.93
N CYS A 242 -7.94 31.50 -23.46
CA CYS A 242 -7.99 31.24 -24.90
C CYS A 242 -9.30 31.72 -25.55
N THR A 243 -10.44 31.52 -24.89
CA THR A 243 -11.75 31.98 -25.39
C THR A 243 -11.88 33.50 -25.32
N ALA A 244 -11.37 34.15 -24.26
CA ALA A 244 -11.30 35.61 -24.18
C ALA A 244 -10.44 36.22 -25.30
N ASN A 245 -9.31 35.59 -25.65
CA ASN A 245 -8.44 36.03 -26.76
C ASN A 245 -9.03 35.75 -28.15
N SER A 246 -9.93 34.76 -28.26
CA SER A 246 -10.62 34.46 -29.52
C SER A 246 -11.73 35.48 -29.80
N ASN A 247 -12.46 35.88 -28.76
CA ASN A 247 -13.53 36.87 -28.86
C ASN A 247 -13.03 38.32 -29.04
N SER A 248 -11.77 38.63 -28.71
CA SER A 248 -11.17 39.94 -29.00
C SER A 248 -10.66 40.09 -30.44
N SER A 249 -10.66 39.02 -31.23
CA SER A 249 -10.18 39.03 -32.63
C SER A 249 -11.27 39.29 -33.67
N HIS A 250 -12.53 39.46 -33.26
CA HIS A 250 -13.64 39.88 -34.13
C HIS A 250 -14.05 41.34 -33.88
N VAL A 251 -13.11 42.27 -33.99
CA VAL A 251 -13.42 43.68 -34.28
C VAL A 251 -12.46 44.16 -35.35
N HIS A 252 -12.92 44.10 -36.60
CA HIS A 252 -12.85 45.19 -37.58
C HIS A 252 -13.34 44.65 -38.94
N SER A 253 -14.54 45.06 -39.37
CA SER A 253 -14.77 45.62 -40.71
C SER A 253 -16.25 46.04 -40.88
N ASN A 254 -16.41 47.30 -41.28
CA ASN A 254 -17.58 47.96 -41.90
C ASN A 254 -18.67 48.59 -41.01
N GLY A 255 -18.45 49.85 -40.61
CA GLY A 255 -19.06 51.02 -41.27
C GLY A 255 -20.49 51.49 -40.91
N LEU A 256 -20.54 52.71 -40.33
CA LEU A 256 -21.47 53.84 -40.57
C LEU A 256 -22.59 54.21 -39.53
N LEU A 257 -22.51 55.48 -39.10
CA LEU A 257 -23.52 56.49 -38.63
C LEU A 257 -23.83 56.72 -37.13
N CYS A 258 -23.61 58.00 -36.74
CA CYS A 258 -24.15 58.91 -35.69
C CYS A 258 -25.48 58.52 -34.98
N ASP A 259 -25.86 59.01 -33.79
CA ASP A 259 -25.45 60.15 -32.95
C ASP A 259 -26.06 60.01 -31.52
N THR A 260 -25.39 60.63 -30.53
CA THR A 260 -25.86 61.23 -29.25
C THR A 260 -26.96 60.57 -28.38
N SER A 261 -26.65 60.22 -27.12
CA SER A 261 -26.97 61.03 -25.91
C SER A 261 -26.82 60.25 -24.57
N SER A 262 -26.39 61.00 -23.56
CA SER A 262 -26.07 60.72 -22.15
C SER A 262 -27.12 59.98 -21.29
N THR A 263 -26.69 59.19 -20.29
CA THR A 263 -26.65 59.56 -18.85
C THR A 263 -26.28 58.38 -17.92
N ASN A 264 -25.61 58.72 -16.82
CA ASN A 264 -25.12 57.88 -15.72
C ASN A 264 -26.23 57.05 -15.03
N GLN A 265 -25.87 55.86 -14.52
CA GLN A 265 -26.11 55.51 -13.11
C GLN A 265 -25.29 54.28 -12.69
N GLU A 266 -24.59 54.44 -11.57
CA GLU A 266 -23.93 53.40 -10.78
C GLU A 266 -24.97 52.43 -10.22
N GLY A 267 -24.65 51.14 -10.22
CA GLY A 267 -25.38 50.09 -9.53
C GLY A 267 -24.52 48.83 -9.43
N GLU A 268 -24.24 48.39 -8.20
CA GLU A 268 -23.57 47.12 -7.89
C GLU A 268 -24.26 45.93 -8.58
N PRO A 269 -23.53 44.92 -9.09
CA PRO A 269 -24.14 43.65 -9.43
C PRO A 269 -24.08 42.68 -8.24
N SER A 270 -25.27 42.34 -7.76
CA SER A 270 -25.62 41.28 -6.81
C SER A 270 -25.00 39.92 -7.14
N LEU A 271 -24.60 39.19 -6.08
CA LEU A 271 -24.28 37.76 -6.10
C LEU A 271 -25.47 36.94 -6.63
N ASP A 272 -25.52 36.62 -7.93
CA ASP A 272 -26.41 35.54 -8.43
C ASP A 272 -26.02 34.97 -9.83
N VAL A 273 -24.76 35.10 -10.27
CA VAL A 273 -24.33 34.61 -11.61
C VAL A 273 -23.37 33.40 -11.54
N TYR A 274 -23.03 32.89 -10.35
CA TYR A 274 -22.22 31.67 -10.21
C TYR A 274 -23.07 30.39 -10.25
N LYS A 275 -23.76 30.14 -11.37
CA LYS A 275 -24.30 28.80 -11.71
C LYS A 275 -24.61 28.73 -13.20
N ARG A 276 -23.58 28.46 -13.99
CA ARG A 276 -23.76 27.75 -15.25
C ARG A 276 -22.66 26.70 -15.31
N ASP A 277 -23.04 25.50 -14.90
CA ASP A 277 -22.30 24.27 -15.12
C ASP A 277 -21.95 24.17 -16.60
N THR A 278 -20.67 24.12 -16.91
CA THR A 278 -20.19 23.49 -18.14
C THR A 278 -19.51 22.20 -17.71
N GLU A 279 -20.36 21.22 -17.46
CA GLU A 279 -20.00 19.81 -17.37
C GLU A 279 -19.34 19.40 -18.71
N TYR A 280 -18.38 18.49 -18.64
CA TYR A 280 -17.70 17.96 -19.82
C TYR A 280 -18.74 17.18 -20.65
N ASP A 281 -19.12 17.71 -21.82
CA ASP A 281 -20.23 17.19 -22.61
C ASP A 281 -19.77 16.02 -23.51
N GLU A 282 -19.92 14.78 -23.03
CA GLU A 282 -19.65 13.56 -23.80
C GLU A 282 -20.49 13.52 -25.11
N GLU A 283 -21.69 14.12 -25.13
CA GLU A 283 -22.56 14.12 -26.31
C GLU A 283 -21.97 14.96 -27.47
N GLU A 284 -21.12 15.96 -27.20
CA GLU A 284 -20.51 16.80 -28.23
C GLU A 284 -19.43 16.08 -29.06
N TRP A 285 -18.73 15.12 -28.45
CA TRP A 285 -17.72 14.31 -29.13
C TRP A 285 -18.37 13.25 -30.03
N ASP A 286 -19.39 12.58 -29.51
CA ASP A 286 -20.20 11.63 -30.27
C ASP A 286 -20.90 12.31 -31.45
N ARG A 287 -21.35 13.55 -31.27
CA ARG A 287 -21.93 14.38 -32.34
C ARG A 287 -20.92 14.71 -33.44
N ALA A 288 -19.68 15.04 -33.09
CA ALA A 288 -18.63 15.34 -34.07
C ALA A 288 -18.26 14.11 -34.91
N TRP A 289 -18.10 12.94 -34.29
CA TRP A 289 -17.85 11.69 -35.01
C TRP A 289 -19.05 11.20 -35.82
N ALA A 290 -20.27 11.37 -35.30
CA ALA A 290 -21.49 11.09 -36.04
C ALA A 290 -21.61 11.96 -37.29
N ASN A 291 -21.17 13.23 -37.25
CA ASN A 291 -21.16 14.11 -38.42
C ASN A 291 -20.15 13.67 -39.49
N VAL A 292 -18.96 13.23 -39.08
CA VAL A 292 -17.97 12.63 -40.01
C VAL A 292 -18.53 11.37 -40.68
N ALA A 293 -19.14 10.47 -39.89
CA ALA A 293 -19.75 9.25 -40.40
C ALA A 293 -20.92 9.53 -41.36
N LYS A 294 -21.80 10.48 -41.02
CA LYS A 294 -22.89 10.92 -41.90
C LYS A 294 -22.36 11.51 -43.22
N SER A 295 -21.33 12.35 -43.15
CA SER A 295 -20.73 12.95 -44.34
C SER A 295 -20.07 11.90 -45.25
N LEU A 296 -19.44 10.88 -44.69
CA LEU A 296 -18.89 9.74 -45.45
C LEU A 296 -20.00 8.93 -46.12
N ASN A 297 -21.08 8.64 -45.40
CA ASN A 297 -22.23 7.91 -45.95
C ASN A 297 -22.89 8.66 -47.12
N CYS A 298 -22.98 10.00 -47.06
CA CYS A 298 -23.48 10.80 -48.17
C CYS A 298 -22.58 10.72 -49.43
N ILE A 299 -21.26 10.65 -49.24
CA ILE A 299 -20.31 10.47 -50.36
C ILE A 299 -20.47 9.07 -50.95
N ILE A 300 -20.55 8.03 -50.11
CA ILE A 300 -20.74 6.65 -50.55
C ILE A 300 -22.03 6.52 -51.37
N ALA A 301 -23.15 7.03 -50.85
CA ALA A 301 -24.43 7.02 -51.56
C ALA A 301 -24.36 7.77 -52.90
N MET A 302 -23.69 8.93 -52.94
CA MET A 302 -23.50 9.67 -54.20
C MET A 302 -22.64 8.89 -55.21
N VAL A 303 -21.58 8.23 -54.75
CA VAL A 303 -20.73 7.37 -55.59
C VAL A 303 -21.50 6.17 -56.12
N ASP A 304 -22.32 5.52 -55.29
CA ASP A 304 -23.15 4.38 -55.71
C ASP A 304 -24.20 4.80 -56.76
N ARG A 305 -24.78 6.00 -56.60
CA ARG A 305 -25.68 6.61 -57.60
C ARG A 305 -24.98 6.90 -58.92
N LEU A 306 -23.76 7.45 -58.86
CA LEU A 306 -22.93 7.72 -60.05
C LEU A 306 -22.43 6.42 -60.73
N GLN A 307 -22.30 5.33 -59.97
CA GLN A 307 -21.97 4.00 -60.49
C GLN A 307 -23.20 3.22 -60.98
N GLY A 308 -24.41 3.79 -60.87
CA GLY A 308 -25.66 3.17 -61.34
C GLY A 308 -26.15 2.01 -60.47
N ARG A 309 -25.80 1.97 -59.18
CA ARG A 309 -26.09 0.85 -58.26
C ARG A 309 -27.30 1.04 -57.34
N GLU A 310 -28.13 2.06 -57.51
CA GLU A 310 -29.27 2.29 -56.61
C GLU A 310 -30.49 1.43 -57.02
N GLU A 311 -30.79 0.40 -56.22
CA GLU A 311 -32.05 -0.35 -56.29
C GLU A 311 -33.22 0.56 -55.88
N ARG A 312 -34.24 0.66 -56.74
CA ARG A 312 -35.49 1.41 -56.47
C ARG A 312 -36.22 0.81 -55.25
N PRO A 313 -36.69 1.60 -54.28
CA PRO A 313 -37.57 1.10 -53.23
C PRO A 313 -38.91 0.62 -53.83
N GLN A 314 -39.26 -0.64 -53.58
CA GLN A 314 -40.56 -1.21 -53.95
C GLN A 314 -41.67 -0.63 -53.07
N GLU A 315 -42.61 0.10 -53.68
CA GLU A 315 -43.91 0.37 -53.07
C GLU A 315 -44.89 -0.79 -53.34
N LEU A 316 -45.33 -1.39 -52.22
CA LEU A 316 -46.65 -1.95 -51.91
C LEU A 316 -47.12 -3.27 -52.54
N THR A 317 -47.35 -4.26 -51.68
CA THR A 317 -48.42 -5.26 -51.86
C THR A 317 -49.38 -5.23 -50.67
N SER A 318 -50.63 -4.89 -50.91
CA SER A 318 -51.80 -5.39 -50.19
C SER A 318 -52.92 -5.49 -51.21
N ALA A 319 -53.45 -6.70 -51.35
CA ALA A 319 -54.43 -7.11 -52.34
C ALA A 319 -55.81 -6.49 -52.08
N GLU A 320 -56.58 -6.22 -53.14
CA GLU A 320 -57.96 -6.68 -53.30
C GLU A 320 -58.52 -6.40 -54.72
N GLN A 321 -59.02 -7.49 -55.33
CA GLN A 321 -60.18 -7.63 -56.23
C GLN A 321 -60.21 -7.05 -57.68
N GLN A 322 -60.66 -7.97 -58.55
CA GLN A 322 -61.51 -7.83 -59.76
C GLN A 322 -60.88 -7.63 -61.16
N GLU A 323 -60.92 -8.75 -61.90
CA GLU A 323 -61.47 -8.97 -63.26
C GLU A 323 -61.14 -8.04 -64.45
N SER A 324 -60.83 -8.74 -65.55
CA SER A 324 -61.20 -8.49 -66.96
C SER A 324 -60.13 -7.96 -67.93
N THR A 325 -59.71 -8.91 -68.79
CA THR A 325 -59.60 -8.86 -70.27
C THR A 325 -58.68 -7.86 -70.99
N GLY A 326 -57.76 -8.46 -71.77
CA GLY A 326 -57.27 -7.98 -73.07
C GLY A 326 -56.20 -6.90 -73.04
N ASP A 327 -55.29 -6.76 -73.97
CA ASP A 327 -54.88 -7.55 -75.12
C ASP A 327 -53.55 -6.91 -75.61
N THR A 328 -52.67 -7.74 -76.17
CA THR A 328 -51.68 -7.45 -77.24
C THR A 328 -50.75 -6.20 -77.26
N ASN A 329 -49.45 -6.52 -77.44
CA ASN A 329 -48.47 -5.90 -78.37
C ASN A 329 -48.00 -4.44 -78.10
N SER A 330 -46.76 -4.01 -78.34
CA SER A 330 -45.52 -4.57 -78.90
C SER A 330 -44.52 -3.40 -79.05
N HIS A 331 -43.20 -3.67 -79.00
CA HIS A 331 -42.15 -3.01 -79.83
C HIS A 331 -41.97 -1.46 -79.71
N ASN A 332 -40.81 -0.81 -79.64
CA ASN A 332 -39.41 -1.07 -79.97
C ASN A 332 -38.60 0.07 -79.30
N THR A 333 -37.51 -0.21 -78.58
CA THR A 333 -36.12 0.05 -79.01
C THR A 333 -35.88 1.25 -79.93
N ALA A 334 -35.36 2.34 -79.36
CA ALA A 334 -34.39 3.22 -80.01
C ALA A 334 -33.55 3.96 -78.95
N SER A 335 -32.25 3.71 -78.96
CA SER A 335 -31.16 4.58 -78.50
C SER A 335 -30.12 4.49 -79.63
N PRO A 336 -29.31 5.53 -79.94
CA PRO A 336 -28.31 6.04 -78.98
C PRO A 336 -27.79 7.49 -79.23
N SER A 337 -26.75 7.84 -78.46
CA SER A 337 -25.77 8.96 -78.61
C SER A 337 -26.18 10.31 -77.98
N SER A 338 -25.31 11.08 -77.30
CA SER A 338 -23.91 10.95 -76.86
C SER A 338 -23.56 12.17 -75.98
N SER A 339 -22.54 12.02 -75.13
CA SER A 339 -21.62 13.06 -74.61
C SER A 339 -22.14 14.19 -73.70
N SER A 340 -21.97 14.06 -72.38
CA SER A 340 -21.65 15.18 -71.46
C SER A 340 -21.17 14.82 -70.02
N SER A 341 -20.89 13.55 -69.68
CA SER A 341 -20.80 13.19 -68.24
C SER A 341 -19.46 13.42 -67.53
N ALA A 342 -18.38 13.79 -68.23
CA ALA A 342 -17.06 13.87 -67.58
C ALA A 342 -16.91 15.03 -66.58
N SER A 343 -17.70 16.10 -66.70
CA SER A 343 -17.72 17.25 -65.76
C SER A 343 -18.85 17.20 -64.72
N SER A 344 -19.87 16.35 -64.91
CA SER A 344 -21.06 16.31 -64.05
C SER A 344 -20.81 15.72 -62.67
N TRP A 345 -19.94 14.71 -62.56
CA TRP A 345 -19.74 14.00 -61.30
C TRP A 345 -18.83 14.80 -60.34
N GLN A 346 -17.89 15.57 -60.89
CA GLN A 346 -16.98 16.43 -60.13
C GLN A 346 -17.75 17.56 -59.44
N GLU A 347 -18.68 18.20 -60.16
CA GLU A 347 -19.56 19.24 -59.59
C GLU A 347 -20.49 18.69 -58.50
N GLN A 348 -20.92 17.42 -58.61
CA GLN A 348 -21.81 16.79 -57.63
C GLN A 348 -21.09 16.28 -56.37
N LEU A 349 -19.84 15.82 -56.50
CA LEU A 349 -19.05 15.30 -55.37
C LEU A 349 -18.29 16.41 -54.62
N LEU A 350 -17.93 17.51 -55.28
CA LEU A 350 -17.14 18.57 -54.68
C LEU A 350 -17.75 19.16 -53.39
N PRO A 351 -19.06 19.48 -53.32
CA PRO A 351 -19.67 19.96 -52.08
C PRO A 351 -19.60 18.94 -50.93
N LEU A 352 -19.81 17.65 -51.22
CA LEU A 352 -19.77 16.57 -50.22
C LEU A 352 -18.36 16.36 -49.66
N VAL A 353 -17.34 16.43 -50.52
CA VAL A 353 -15.93 16.35 -50.12
C VAL A 353 -15.52 17.57 -49.28
N VAL A 354 -16.03 18.76 -49.62
CA VAL A 354 -15.81 19.98 -48.82
C VAL A 354 -16.47 19.85 -47.45
N THR A 355 -17.71 19.35 -47.36
CA THR A 355 -18.38 19.09 -46.08
C THR A 355 -17.61 18.07 -45.24
N LEU A 356 -17.13 16.96 -45.84
CA LEU A 356 -16.31 15.98 -45.13
C LEU A 356 -15.03 16.62 -44.57
N ARG A 357 -14.34 17.42 -45.39
CA ARG A 357 -13.14 18.14 -44.97
C ARG A 357 -13.43 19.04 -43.76
N ASP A 358 -14.56 19.72 -43.74
CA ASP A 358 -14.93 20.63 -42.66
C ASP A 358 -15.35 19.87 -41.38
N CYS A 359 -16.08 18.75 -41.51
CA CYS A 359 -16.38 17.84 -40.39
C CYS A 359 -15.11 17.21 -39.79
N VAL A 360 -14.18 16.75 -40.64
CA VAL A 360 -12.89 16.20 -40.19
C VAL A 360 -12.04 17.30 -39.54
N ARG A 361 -12.08 18.53 -40.06
CA ARG A 361 -11.38 19.67 -39.45
C ARG A 361 -11.91 19.99 -38.05
N GLU A 362 -13.22 19.93 -37.85
CA GLU A 362 -13.84 20.08 -36.53
C GLU A 362 -13.37 18.97 -35.56
N ALA A 363 -13.43 17.70 -36.00
CA ALA A 363 -12.98 16.56 -35.20
C ALA A 363 -11.48 16.64 -34.86
N VAL A 364 -10.63 17.05 -35.82
CA VAL A 364 -9.18 17.26 -35.62
C VAL A 364 -8.92 18.46 -34.69
N GLY A 365 -9.72 19.52 -34.78
CA GLY A 365 -9.65 20.66 -33.86
C GLY A 365 -9.94 20.25 -32.41
N LYS A 366 -10.99 19.45 -32.20
CA LYS A 366 -11.34 18.87 -30.90
C LYS A 366 -10.28 17.87 -30.42
N ALA A 367 -9.76 17.02 -31.30
CA ALA A 367 -8.68 16.08 -30.97
C ALA A 367 -7.38 16.80 -30.59
N ARG A 368 -7.03 17.90 -31.28
CA ARG A 368 -5.88 18.74 -30.90
C ARG A 368 -6.10 19.39 -29.55
N ALA A 369 -7.29 19.93 -29.27
CA ALA A 369 -7.61 20.49 -27.96
C ALA A 369 -7.54 19.45 -26.83
N ALA A 370 -8.06 18.24 -27.06
CA ALA A 370 -7.97 17.11 -26.14
C ALA A 370 -6.52 16.60 -25.98
N MET A 371 -5.73 16.58 -27.04
CA MET A 371 -4.32 16.20 -27.00
C MET A 371 -3.48 17.26 -26.28
N THR A 372 -3.81 18.54 -26.44
CA THR A 372 -3.26 19.62 -25.62
C THR A 372 -3.65 19.43 -24.15
N PHE A 373 -4.87 19.02 -23.83
CA PHE A 373 -5.27 18.66 -22.47
C PHE A 373 -4.43 17.49 -21.90
N VAL A 374 -4.24 16.40 -22.66
CA VAL A 374 -3.43 15.23 -22.22
C VAL A 374 -1.95 15.60 -22.07
N VAL A 375 -1.38 16.36 -23.01
CA VAL A 375 0.00 16.85 -22.96
C VAL A 375 0.18 17.86 -21.83
N LEU A 376 -0.81 18.73 -21.58
CA LEU A 376 -0.81 19.65 -20.43
C LEU A 376 -1.01 18.89 -19.11
N GLN A 377 -1.83 17.85 -19.03
CA GLN A 377 -1.91 17.01 -17.83
C GLN A 377 -0.56 16.34 -17.53
N GLY A 378 0.11 15.82 -18.56
CA GLY A 378 1.46 15.24 -18.44
C GLY A 378 2.54 16.28 -18.12
N ALA A 379 2.45 17.49 -18.68
CA ALA A 379 3.40 18.58 -18.44
C ALA A 379 3.13 19.36 -17.14
N VAL A 380 1.88 19.37 -16.66
CA VAL A 380 1.48 19.99 -15.39
C VAL A 380 1.80 19.08 -14.21
N ALA A 381 1.82 17.75 -14.39
CA ALA A 381 2.18 16.78 -13.33
C ALA A 381 3.49 17.12 -12.56
N PRO A 382 4.61 17.51 -13.20
CA PRO A 382 5.80 18.00 -12.50
C PRO A 382 5.68 19.46 -11.99
N THR A 383 4.70 20.23 -12.43
CA THR A 383 4.42 21.60 -11.92
C THR A 383 3.38 21.65 -10.79
N VAL A 384 2.68 20.56 -10.50
CA VAL A 384 1.78 20.47 -9.32
C VAL A 384 2.56 20.53 -8.01
N ASP A 385 3.88 20.32 -8.06
CA ASP A 385 4.81 20.61 -6.96
C ASP A 385 4.88 22.12 -6.61
N ARG A 386 4.24 22.99 -7.42
CA ARG A 386 3.97 24.41 -7.14
C ARG A 386 2.49 24.72 -6.92
N GLY A 387 1.66 23.70 -6.60
CA GLY A 387 0.30 23.91 -6.12
C GLY A 387 0.27 24.72 -4.81
N PRO A 388 -0.91 25.05 -4.28
CA PRO A 388 -1.04 25.71 -2.98
C PRO A 388 -0.17 25.01 -1.93
N ALA A 389 0.57 25.77 -1.11
CA ALA A 389 1.58 25.25 -0.19
C ALA A 389 1.07 24.07 0.69
N GLN A 390 -0.22 24.06 1.01
CA GLN A 390 -0.89 23.00 1.76
C GLN A 390 -0.88 21.64 1.04
N ILE A 391 -1.09 21.61 -0.28
CA ILE A 391 -1.11 20.39 -1.10
C ILE A 391 0.30 19.80 -1.24
N ALA A 392 1.30 20.66 -1.46
CA ALA A 392 2.70 20.24 -1.48
C ALA A 392 3.13 19.67 -0.11
N GLN A 393 2.79 20.36 0.98
CA GLN A 393 3.06 19.88 2.34
C GLN A 393 2.39 18.53 2.62
N ARG A 394 1.14 18.34 2.19
CA ARG A 394 0.40 17.07 2.29
C ARG A 394 1.13 15.96 1.54
N ARG A 395 1.53 16.21 0.29
CA ARG A 395 2.29 15.25 -0.54
C ARG A 395 3.62 14.86 0.13
N HIS A 396 4.38 15.83 0.61
CA HIS A 396 5.64 15.57 1.31
C HIS A 396 5.45 14.76 2.59
N ALA A 397 4.40 15.04 3.37
CA ALA A 397 4.09 14.31 4.60
C ALA A 397 3.73 12.85 4.31
N VAL A 398 2.84 12.61 3.36
CA VAL A 398 2.43 11.25 2.96
C VAL A 398 3.63 10.48 2.37
N PHE A 399 4.41 11.11 1.50
CA PHE A 399 5.65 10.52 0.96
C PHE A 399 6.64 10.15 2.06
N SER A 400 6.87 11.03 3.04
CA SER A 400 7.73 10.78 4.20
C SER A 400 7.32 9.51 4.96
N GLN A 401 6.03 9.37 5.25
CA GLN A 401 5.50 8.21 5.96
C GLN A 401 5.69 6.92 5.17
N ALA A 402 5.44 6.95 3.85
CA ALA A 402 5.65 5.80 2.95
C ALA A 402 7.13 5.44 2.79
N LEU A 403 8.00 6.45 2.68
CA LEU A 403 9.44 6.30 2.56
C LEU A 403 10.02 5.61 3.80
N SER A 404 9.70 6.08 5.00
CA SER A 404 10.15 5.43 6.24
C SER A 404 9.79 3.94 6.31
N ALA A 405 8.57 3.59 5.86
CA ALA A 405 8.11 2.20 5.86
C ALA A 405 8.89 1.34 4.84
N VAL A 406 9.08 1.84 3.62
CA VAL A 406 9.80 1.07 2.57
C VAL A 406 11.29 0.95 2.86
N VAL A 407 11.94 1.99 3.43
CA VAL A 407 13.36 1.90 3.82
C VAL A 407 13.54 0.86 4.93
N CYS A 408 12.65 0.86 5.94
CA CYS A 408 12.67 -0.14 7.00
C CYS A 408 12.57 -1.56 6.44
N GLY A 409 11.62 -1.80 5.52
CA GLY A 409 11.43 -3.10 4.90
C GLY A 409 12.57 -3.50 3.95
N PHE A 410 13.09 -2.56 3.16
CA PHE A 410 14.21 -2.80 2.26
C PHE A 410 15.47 -3.18 3.02
N MET A 411 15.80 -2.46 4.09
CA MET A 411 16.98 -2.75 4.89
C MET A 411 16.90 -4.16 5.50
N LEU A 412 15.77 -4.55 6.10
CA LEU A 412 15.61 -5.92 6.62
C LEU A 412 15.75 -6.98 5.51
N LYS A 413 15.12 -6.74 4.35
CA LYS A 413 15.20 -7.64 3.21
C LYS A 413 16.62 -7.72 2.63
N LEU A 414 17.35 -6.60 2.62
CA LEU A 414 18.76 -6.54 2.22
C LEU A 414 19.60 -7.39 3.16
N TYR A 415 19.54 -7.15 4.47
CA TYR A 415 20.31 -7.89 5.47
C TYR A 415 20.04 -9.39 5.41
N GLY A 416 18.78 -9.80 5.28
CA GLY A 416 18.41 -11.20 5.14
C GLY A 416 18.78 -11.83 3.79
N GLY A 417 19.21 -11.04 2.80
CA GLY A 417 19.51 -11.48 1.44
C GLY A 417 20.96 -11.23 0.99
N LEU A 418 21.84 -10.76 1.87
CA LEU A 418 23.25 -10.48 1.52
C LEU A 418 24.01 -11.74 1.07
N GLU A 419 23.59 -12.91 1.55
CA GLU A 419 24.19 -14.21 1.22
C GLU A 419 23.53 -14.88 0.00
N ASP A 420 22.47 -14.29 -0.56
CA ASP A 420 21.72 -14.83 -1.70
C ASP A 420 22.18 -14.17 -3.02
N PRO A 421 22.97 -14.87 -3.86
CA PRO A 421 23.50 -14.30 -5.10
C PRO A 421 22.40 -13.96 -6.11
N GLU A 422 21.31 -14.73 -6.14
CA GLU A 422 20.19 -14.50 -7.06
C GLU A 422 19.46 -13.21 -6.66
N PHE A 423 19.26 -12.99 -5.35
CA PHE A 423 18.67 -11.77 -4.84
C PHE A 423 19.56 -10.54 -5.13
N LEU A 424 20.88 -10.63 -4.92
CA LEU A 424 21.79 -9.53 -5.26
C LEU A 424 21.76 -9.21 -6.77
N GLN A 425 21.70 -10.23 -7.62
CA GLN A 425 21.55 -10.05 -9.06
C GLN A 425 20.20 -9.42 -9.44
N GLN A 426 19.13 -9.76 -8.73
CA GLN A 426 17.81 -9.14 -8.87
C GLN A 426 17.85 -7.65 -8.54
N LEU A 427 18.49 -7.27 -7.44
CA LEU A 427 18.64 -5.87 -7.04
C LEU A 427 19.36 -5.04 -8.13
N LEU A 428 20.42 -5.59 -8.71
CA LEU A 428 21.22 -4.94 -9.76
C LEU A 428 20.50 -4.83 -11.11
N SER A 429 19.81 -5.90 -11.52
CA SER A 429 19.25 -6.04 -12.87
C SER A 429 17.85 -5.48 -13.01
N VAL A 430 17.03 -5.60 -11.96
CA VAL A 430 15.59 -5.31 -11.99
C VAL A 430 15.24 -4.23 -10.98
N GLY A 431 15.76 -4.34 -9.76
CA GLY A 431 15.37 -3.59 -8.58
C GLY A 431 14.46 -4.39 -7.64
N VAL A 432 13.97 -3.75 -6.58
CA VAL A 432 13.18 -4.39 -5.53
C VAL A 432 11.69 -4.05 -5.68
N LEU A 433 10.82 -5.05 -5.56
CA LEU A 433 9.37 -4.84 -5.45
C LEU A 433 9.01 -4.44 -4.02
N ALA A 434 8.15 -3.45 -3.84
CA ALA A 434 7.54 -3.11 -2.56
C ALA A 434 6.02 -3.24 -2.65
N GLN A 435 5.45 -4.27 -2.03
CA GLN A 435 4.01 -4.52 -2.05
C GLN A 435 3.36 -3.97 -0.77
N PHE A 436 2.51 -2.97 -0.97
CA PHE A 436 1.68 -2.34 0.05
C PHE A 436 0.29 -2.97 0.04
N GLU A 437 -0.08 -3.63 1.13
CA GLU A 437 -1.45 -4.00 1.43
C GLU A 437 -2.12 -2.88 2.24
N SER A 438 -3.34 -2.52 1.87
CA SER A 438 -4.18 -1.58 2.59
C SER A 438 -5.56 -2.16 2.89
N LEU A 439 -6.06 -1.89 4.10
CA LEU A 439 -7.38 -2.32 4.57
C LEU A 439 -8.35 -1.15 4.74
N LEU A 440 -8.09 -0.02 4.07
CA LEU A 440 -8.93 1.17 4.11
C LEU A 440 -10.24 0.92 3.37
N SER A 441 -11.33 1.45 3.95
CA SER A 441 -12.62 1.49 3.27
C SER A 441 -12.68 2.64 2.28
N THR A 442 -13.47 2.48 1.21
CA THR A 442 -13.76 3.55 0.25
C THR A 442 -14.93 4.44 0.69
N TYR A 443 -15.06 4.68 2.01
CA TYR A 443 -16.16 5.44 2.58
C TYR A 443 -15.70 6.37 3.71
N GLY A 444 -16.36 7.53 3.81
CA GLY A 444 -16.00 8.57 4.79
C GLY A 444 -14.54 9.01 4.63
N ASP A 445 -13.88 9.36 5.74
CA ASP A 445 -12.49 9.85 5.71
C ASP A 445 -11.49 8.85 5.10
N GLU A 446 -11.76 7.54 5.17
CA GLU A 446 -10.81 6.52 4.70
C GLU A 446 -10.64 6.54 3.16
N VAL A 447 -11.61 7.08 2.40
CA VAL A 447 -11.42 7.29 0.96
C VAL A 447 -10.36 8.35 0.69
N GLY A 448 -10.34 9.43 1.47
CA GLY A 448 -9.32 10.46 1.35
C GLY A 448 -7.95 9.97 1.82
N MET A 449 -7.91 9.07 2.81
CA MET A 449 -6.66 8.39 3.20
C MET A 449 -6.13 7.48 2.08
N LEU A 450 -7.02 6.80 1.34
CA LEU A 450 -6.61 5.99 0.19
C LEU A 450 -6.09 6.87 -0.95
N GLU A 451 -6.74 8.00 -1.21
CA GLU A 451 -6.31 9.01 -2.18
C GLU A 451 -4.94 9.63 -1.82
N ASP A 452 -4.64 9.81 -0.53
CA ASP A 452 -3.29 10.19 -0.05
C ASP A 452 -2.28 9.07 -0.31
N MET A 453 -2.55 7.89 0.24
CA MET A 453 -1.66 6.73 0.18
C MET A 453 -1.32 6.34 -1.26
N GLU A 454 -2.28 6.40 -2.17
CA GLU A 454 -2.07 6.12 -3.59
C GLU A 454 -0.97 7.01 -4.20
N VAL A 455 -1.03 8.32 -3.94
CA VAL A 455 -0.05 9.26 -4.49
C VAL A 455 1.30 9.08 -3.80
N GLY A 456 1.32 9.02 -2.46
CA GLY A 456 2.57 8.89 -1.72
C GLY A 456 3.32 7.57 -1.99
N VAL A 457 2.60 6.47 -2.23
CA VAL A 457 3.20 5.20 -2.64
C VAL A 457 3.69 5.25 -4.08
N ALA A 458 2.96 5.88 -4.99
CA ALA A 458 3.40 6.04 -6.38
C ALA A 458 4.71 6.85 -6.49
N ASP A 459 4.85 7.90 -5.69
CA ASP A 459 6.05 8.75 -5.64
C ASP A 459 7.32 7.98 -5.22
N LEU A 460 7.20 6.81 -4.57
CA LEU A 460 8.36 5.97 -4.23
C LEU A 460 9.07 5.37 -5.46
N SER A 461 8.44 5.38 -6.63
CA SER A 461 9.06 4.91 -7.88
C SER A 461 10.24 5.78 -8.34
N GLU A 462 10.29 7.03 -7.87
CA GLU A 462 11.39 7.98 -8.12
C GLU A 462 12.53 7.87 -7.09
N VAL A 463 12.38 6.98 -6.10
CA VAL A 463 13.40 6.72 -5.08
C VAL A 463 14.30 5.56 -5.52
N ALA A 464 15.60 5.70 -5.28
CA ALA A 464 16.56 4.62 -5.43
C ALA A 464 17.30 4.34 -4.12
N PHE A 465 17.76 3.11 -3.95
CA PHE A 465 18.70 2.73 -2.91
C PHE A 465 20.12 2.65 -3.44
N ALA A 466 21.09 3.00 -2.61
CA ALA A 466 22.51 2.72 -2.84
C ALA A 466 23.07 2.02 -1.61
N VAL A 467 23.83 0.95 -1.79
CA VAL A 467 24.52 0.29 -0.68
C VAL A 467 25.88 0.97 -0.49
N THR A 468 26.22 1.32 0.74
CA THR A 468 27.47 2.01 1.07
C THR A 468 28.21 1.28 2.19
N GLU A 469 29.51 1.52 2.31
CA GLU A 469 30.28 1.07 3.46
C GLU A 469 30.10 2.07 4.62
N ALA A 470 29.80 1.54 5.81
CA ALA A 470 29.68 2.33 7.02
C ALA A 470 31.04 2.91 7.42
N LYS A 471 31.05 4.15 7.91
CA LYS A 471 32.29 4.81 8.37
C LYS A 471 32.86 4.15 9.62
N THR A 472 31.97 3.74 10.53
CA THR A 472 32.30 3.06 11.77
C THR A 472 31.19 2.05 12.12
N GLU A 473 31.43 1.19 13.11
CA GLU A 473 30.42 0.28 13.65
C GLU A 473 29.52 0.94 14.71
N GLN A 474 29.58 2.27 14.87
CA GLN A 474 28.68 2.97 15.77
C GLN A 474 27.24 2.92 15.24
N PRO A 475 26.22 2.79 16.12
CA PRO A 475 24.82 2.70 15.69
C PRO A 475 24.36 3.82 14.75
N ASP A 476 24.80 5.06 14.98
CA ASP A 476 24.39 6.21 14.18
C ASP A 476 24.93 6.15 12.73
N ASP A 477 26.13 5.59 12.53
CA ASP A 477 26.75 5.43 11.20
C ASP A 477 26.16 4.26 10.40
N LEU A 478 25.35 3.41 11.05
CA LEU A 478 24.64 2.27 10.46
C LEU A 478 23.18 2.60 10.10
N LEU A 479 22.73 3.83 10.37
CA LEU A 479 21.41 4.31 9.94
C LEU A 479 21.46 4.82 8.50
N PRO A 480 20.37 4.64 7.71
CA PRO A 480 20.33 5.07 6.34
C PRO A 480 20.33 6.60 6.23
N THR A 481 21.01 7.11 5.19
CA THR A 481 21.08 8.54 4.89
C THR A 481 20.34 8.89 3.61
N LEU A 482 19.62 10.01 3.60
CA LEU A 482 18.86 10.51 2.46
C LEU A 482 19.64 11.63 1.77
N ARG A 483 19.85 11.50 0.46
CA ARG A 483 20.44 12.53 -0.39
C ARG A 483 19.57 12.83 -1.61
N GLY A 484 19.83 13.97 -2.26
CA GLY A 484 19.13 14.39 -3.47
C GLY A 484 18.04 15.42 -3.20
N THR A 485 17.15 15.57 -4.18
CA THR A 485 16.05 16.55 -4.15
C THR A 485 14.71 15.85 -4.40
N TRP A 486 13.61 16.57 -4.19
CA TRP A 486 12.27 16.07 -4.51
C TRP A 486 12.23 15.49 -5.93
N GLY A 487 11.62 14.30 -6.08
CA GLY A 487 11.57 13.54 -7.34
C GLY A 487 12.88 12.85 -7.75
N SER A 488 13.94 12.88 -6.94
CA SER A 488 15.24 12.25 -7.26
C SER A 488 16.02 11.90 -5.99
N PHE A 489 15.34 11.29 -5.02
CA PHE A 489 15.96 10.91 -3.76
C PHE A 489 16.72 9.59 -3.88
N VAL A 490 17.90 9.54 -3.25
CA VAL A 490 18.66 8.31 -3.05
C VAL A 490 18.79 8.06 -1.56
N VAL A 491 18.41 6.86 -1.13
CA VAL A 491 18.62 6.37 0.24
C VAL A 491 19.88 5.53 0.24
N GLU A 492 20.92 6.01 0.92
CA GLU A 492 22.16 5.28 1.16
C GLU A 492 21.97 4.36 2.37
N VAL A 493 22.22 3.07 2.18
CA VAL A 493 22.09 2.03 3.20
C VAL A 493 23.49 1.54 3.57
N PRO A 494 24.02 1.98 4.73
CA PRO A 494 25.36 1.61 5.16
C PRO A 494 25.40 0.16 5.67
N LEU A 495 26.44 -0.57 5.29
CA LEU A 495 26.78 -1.91 5.78
C LEU A 495 28.15 -1.88 6.46
N THR A 496 28.37 -2.75 7.45
CA THR A 496 29.72 -2.92 8.02
C THR A 496 30.69 -3.46 6.97
N THR A 497 31.99 -3.24 7.20
CA THR A 497 33.06 -3.73 6.33
C THR A 497 32.97 -5.24 6.07
N GLU A 498 32.58 -6.03 7.08
CA GLU A 498 32.40 -7.49 6.94
C GLU A 498 31.30 -7.87 5.95
N MET A 499 30.19 -7.14 5.95
CA MET A 499 29.04 -7.36 5.05
C MET A 499 29.24 -6.73 3.67
N PHE A 500 29.94 -5.60 3.61
CA PHE A 500 30.16 -4.85 2.37
C PHE A 500 31.24 -5.51 1.50
N GLY A 501 32.30 -6.05 2.12
CA GLY A 501 33.44 -6.67 1.44
C GLY A 501 33.08 -7.79 0.44
N PRO A 502 32.13 -8.70 0.73
CA PRO A 502 31.72 -9.77 -0.19
C PRO A 502 30.80 -9.35 -1.34
N LEU A 503 30.26 -8.12 -1.34
CA LEU A 503 29.26 -7.72 -2.34
C LEU A 503 29.80 -7.67 -3.78
N PRO A 504 28.93 -7.82 -4.80
CA PRO A 504 29.25 -7.51 -6.18
C PRO A 504 29.85 -6.12 -6.35
N GLN A 505 30.82 -5.99 -7.25
CA GLN A 505 31.58 -4.75 -7.47
C GLN A 505 30.66 -3.58 -7.85
N GLU A 506 29.61 -3.84 -8.63
CA GLU A 506 28.63 -2.85 -9.05
C GLU A 506 27.89 -2.23 -7.85
N LEU A 507 27.54 -3.04 -6.85
CA LEU A 507 26.90 -2.53 -5.62
C LEU A 507 27.88 -1.68 -4.82
N LYS A 508 29.15 -2.10 -4.73
CA LYS A 508 30.21 -1.35 -4.04
C LYS A 508 30.50 0.00 -4.70
N GLU A 509 30.36 0.08 -6.03
CA GLU A 509 30.49 1.31 -6.81
C GLU A 509 29.25 2.22 -6.72
N GLY A 510 28.25 1.85 -5.90
CA GLY A 510 27.06 2.67 -5.67
C GLY A 510 26.00 2.54 -6.76
N ARG A 511 25.94 1.39 -7.45
CA ARG A 511 24.85 1.11 -8.40
C ARG A 511 23.49 1.30 -7.72
N LEU A 512 22.66 2.15 -8.34
CA LEU A 512 21.34 2.46 -7.85
C LEU A 512 20.36 1.30 -8.05
N ILE A 513 19.70 0.91 -6.97
CA ILE A 513 18.65 -0.11 -6.92
C ILE A 513 17.30 0.61 -6.98
N ARG A 514 16.52 0.35 -8.03
CA ARG A 514 15.19 0.96 -8.20
C ARG A 514 14.15 0.29 -7.31
N VAL A 515 13.17 1.07 -6.86
CA VAL A 515 12.00 0.58 -6.12
C VAL A 515 10.79 0.50 -7.06
N HIS A 516 10.07 -0.61 -7.01
CA HIS A 516 8.83 -0.82 -7.76
C HIS A 516 7.66 -0.95 -6.78
N PRO A 517 6.98 0.16 -6.44
CA PRO A 517 5.88 0.13 -5.48
C PRO A 517 4.56 -0.32 -6.14
N VAL A 518 3.84 -1.22 -5.48
CA VAL A 518 2.48 -1.64 -5.85
C VAL A 518 1.56 -1.58 -4.62
N LEU A 519 0.33 -1.10 -4.80
CA LEU A 519 -0.65 -0.90 -3.72
C LEU A 519 -1.93 -1.69 -4.00
N PHE A 520 -2.24 -2.65 -3.15
CA PHE A 520 -3.50 -3.39 -3.18
C PHE A 520 -4.35 -3.02 -1.96
N ASN A 521 -5.56 -2.54 -2.19
CA ASN A 521 -6.51 -2.15 -1.15
C ASN A 521 -7.74 -3.04 -1.18
N ILE A 522 -8.15 -3.57 -0.01
CA ILE A 522 -9.48 -4.17 0.18
C ILE A 522 -10.01 -3.74 1.55
N GLY A 523 -11.06 -2.90 1.55
CA GLY A 523 -11.76 -2.56 2.78
C GLY A 523 -12.43 -3.78 3.42
N ILE A 524 -12.22 -4.02 4.71
CA ILE A 524 -12.80 -5.19 5.41
C ILE A 524 -13.91 -4.82 6.40
N ASN A 525 -14.03 -3.56 6.79
CA ASN A 525 -14.90 -3.10 7.88
C ASN A 525 -16.36 -2.82 7.45
N GLN A 526 -17.19 -2.38 8.40
CA GLN A 526 -18.58 -1.98 8.14
C GLN A 526 -18.68 -0.84 7.13
N GLN A 527 -17.76 0.14 7.18
CA GLN A 527 -17.75 1.26 6.24
C GLN A 527 -17.55 0.78 4.80
N GLN A 528 -16.75 -0.26 4.56
CA GLN A 528 -16.67 -0.87 3.23
C GLN A 528 -18.00 -1.50 2.81
N SER A 529 -18.74 -2.14 3.74
CA SER A 529 -20.07 -2.67 3.40
C SER A 529 -21.06 -1.58 3.02
N LEU A 530 -20.90 -0.36 3.56
CA LEU A 530 -21.68 0.81 3.15
C LEU A 530 -21.22 1.32 1.79
N ALA A 531 -19.91 1.39 1.54
CA ALA A 531 -19.34 1.77 0.25
C ALA A 531 -19.87 0.90 -0.89
N GLU A 532 -19.81 -0.43 -0.73
CA GLU A 532 -20.28 -1.38 -1.75
C GLU A 532 -21.80 -1.34 -1.99
N ARG A 533 -22.58 -0.80 -1.05
CA ARG A 533 -24.05 -0.73 -1.15
C ARG A 533 -24.56 0.63 -1.61
N PHE A 534 -23.91 1.71 -1.18
CA PHE A 534 -24.41 3.07 -1.29
C PHE A 534 -23.34 4.09 -1.68
N GLY A 535 -22.06 3.70 -1.71
CA GLY A 535 -20.95 4.57 -2.01
C GLY A 535 -20.25 4.19 -3.31
N ASP A 536 -19.01 4.64 -3.46
CA ASP A 536 -18.18 4.40 -4.62
C ASP A 536 -16.98 3.50 -4.26
N SER A 537 -16.82 2.39 -4.97
CA SER A 537 -15.66 1.50 -4.88
C SER A 537 -14.62 1.72 -5.98
N SER A 538 -14.89 2.62 -6.93
CA SER A 538 -14.00 2.92 -8.06
C SER A 538 -12.57 3.29 -7.67
N PRO A 539 -12.30 4.02 -6.55
CA PRO A 539 -10.92 4.31 -6.16
C PRO A 539 -10.13 3.03 -5.83
N GLN A 540 -10.78 2.06 -5.17
CA GLN A 540 -10.15 0.78 -4.84
C GLN A 540 -9.92 -0.07 -6.08
N GLU A 541 -10.91 -0.18 -6.96
CA GLU A 541 -10.82 -0.94 -8.21
C GLU A 541 -9.70 -0.41 -9.10
N ARG A 542 -9.65 0.92 -9.29
CA ARG A 542 -8.61 1.59 -10.08
C ARG A 542 -7.21 1.37 -9.50
N VAL A 543 -7.04 1.51 -8.19
CA VAL A 543 -5.74 1.30 -7.53
C VAL A 543 -5.28 -0.15 -7.66
N ASN A 544 -6.18 -1.12 -7.47
CA ASN A 544 -5.86 -2.54 -7.60
C ASN A 544 -5.52 -2.92 -9.04
N GLN A 545 -6.26 -2.40 -10.02
CA GLN A 545 -6.01 -2.65 -11.45
C GLN A 545 -4.63 -2.13 -11.88
N GLN A 546 -4.33 -0.86 -11.56
CA GLN A 546 -3.03 -0.25 -11.88
C GLN A 546 -1.86 -0.99 -11.20
N SER A 547 -2.04 -1.40 -9.94
CA SER A 547 -1.03 -2.16 -9.21
C SER A 547 -0.84 -3.57 -9.77
N CYS A 548 -1.89 -4.19 -10.28
CA CYS A 548 -1.81 -5.48 -10.94
C CYS A 548 -0.97 -5.40 -12.23
N GLU A 549 -1.22 -4.38 -13.06
CA GLU A 549 -0.44 -4.11 -14.28
C GLU A 549 1.05 -3.86 -13.97
N ARG A 550 1.34 -3.03 -12.96
CA ARG A 550 2.73 -2.77 -12.52
C ARG A 550 3.41 -4.02 -11.98
N LEU A 551 2.68 -4.84 -11.22
CA LEU A 551 3.21 -6.09 -10.67
C LEU A 551 3.56 -7.08 -11.78
N LYS A 552 2.70 -7.24 -12.79
CA LYS A 552 3.00 -8.04 -13.97
C LYS A 552 4.24 -7.55 -14.70
N ALA A 553 4.30 -6.25 -14.99
CA ALA A 553 5.46 -5.66 -15.67
C ALA A 553 6.77 -5.90 -14.90
N TYR A 554 6.73 -5.83 -13.57
CA TYR A 554 7.87 -6.19 -12.72
C TYR A 554 8.23 -7.68 -12.85
N CYS A 555 7.26 -8.57 -12.73
CA CYS A 555 7.47 -10.02 -12.82
C CYS A 555 7.96 -10.46 -14.22
N ASP A 556 7.49 -9.80 -15.28
CA ASP A 556 7.91 -10.04 -16.65
C ASP A 556 9.37 -9.61 -16.83
N LYS A 557 9.73 -8.40 -16.36
CA LYS A 557 11.11 -7.93 -16.36
C LYS A 557 12.04 -8.84 -15.53
N LEU A 558 11.53 -9.38 -14.42
CA LEU A 558 12.28 -10.33 -13.59
C LEU A 558 12.55 -11.62 -14.36
N ARG A 559 11.53 -12.20 -14.98
CA ARG A 559 11.63 -13.42 -15.80
C ARG A 559 12.58 -13.25 -16.98
N ASP A 560 12.56 -12.09 -17.63
CA ASP A 560 13.41 -11.80 -18.78
C ASP A 560 14.88 -11.64 -18.39
N LYS A 561 15.16 -11.09 -17.21
CA LYS A 561 16.53 -10.84 -16.72
C LYS A 561 17.12 -11.98 -15.92
N LEU A 562 16.27 -12.78 -15.27
CA LEU A 562 16.65 -13.87 -14.37
C LEU A 562 15.76 -15.12 -14.63
N PRO A 563 15.97 -15.81 -15.78
CA PRO A 563 15.14 -16.94 -16.19
C PRO A 563 15.40 -18.23 -15.40
N ASP A 564 16.52 -18.34 -14.68
CA ASP A 564 16.86 -19.53 -13.89
C ASP A 564 16.29 -19.48 -12.46
N VAL A 565 15.63 -18.37 -12.06
CA VAL A 565 15.01 -18.24 -10.74
C VAL A 565 13.88 -19.24 -10.61
N ALA A 566 14.06 -20.20 -9.70
CA ALA A 566 13.12 -21.30 -9.48
C ALA A 566 11.70 -20.78 -9.18
N GLY A 567 10.72 -21.14 -10.03
CA GLY A 567 9.29 -20.88 -9.77
C GLY A 567 8.51 -20.12 -10.83
N ILE A 568 9.07 -19.87 -12.02
CA ILE A 568 8.44 -19.07 -13.11
C ILE A 568 7.05 -19.55 -13.53
N GLN A 569 6.83 -20.86 -13.69
CA GLN A 569 5.51 -21.39 -14.09
C GLN A 569 4.44 -21.07 -13.05
N SER A 570 4.74 -21.43 -11.79
CA SER A 570 3.88 -21.14 -10.64
C SER A 570 3.77 -19.66 -10.28
N LEU A 571 4.56 -18.75 -10.88
CA LEU A 571 4.39 -17.29 -10.76
C LEU A 571 3.36 -16.79 -11.76
N SER A 572 3.38 -17.32 -12.99
CA SER A 572 2.41 -16.98 -14.03
C SER A 572 0.98 -17.34 -13.62
N ASP A 573 0.79 -18.51 -13.00
CA ASP A 573 -0.52 -18.94 -12.47
C ASP A 573 -1.03 -18.03 -11.35
N LEU A 574 -0.13 -17.54 -10.49
CA LEU A 574 -0.48 -16.60 -9.43
C LEU A 574 -0.88 -15.23 -10.01
N LEU A 575 -0.19 -14.74 -11.03
CA LEU A 575 -0.53 -13.48 -11.70
C LEU A 575 -1.89 -13.58 -12.41
N LEU A 576 -2.15 -14.67 -13.13
CA LEU A 576 -3.46 -14.91 -13.75
C LEU A 576 -4.58 -15.04 -12.70
N SER A 577 -4.29 -15.66 -11.56
CA SER A 577 -5.25 -15.77 -10.46
C SER A 577 -5.52 -14.40 -9.82
N LEU A 578 -4.48 -13.57 -9.69
CA LEU A 578 -4.61 -12.21 -9.18
C LEU A 578 -5.51 -11.37 -10.11
N ASP A 579 -5.28 -11.42 -11.42
CA ASP A 579 -6.11 -10.74 -12.41
C ASP A 579 -7.57 -11.09 -12.28
N ARG A 580 -7.87 -12.39 -12.33
CA ARG A 580 -9.24 -12.90 -12.20
C ARG A 580 -9.86 -12.44 -10.88
N SER A 581 -9.08 -12.38 -9.81
CA SER A 581 -9.54 -11.92 -8.50
C SER A 581 -9.84 -10.41 -8.47
N VAL A 582 -8.98 -9.59 -9.09
CA VAL A 582 -9.17 -8.14 -9.20
C VAL A 582 -10.37 -7.79 -10.08
N GLU A 583 -10.55 -8.51 -11.19
CA GLU A 583 -11.70 -8.36 -12.10
C GLU A 583 -12.99 -8.92 -11.51
N SER A 584 -12.89 -9.87 -10.57
CA SER A 584 -14.06 -10.39 -9.89
C SER A 584 -14.68 -9.29 -9.02
N ARG A 585 -15.91 -8.90 -9.34
CA ARG A 585 -16.71 -7.94 -8.55
C ARG A 585 -17.22 -8.55 -7.22
N LYS A 586 -16.43 -9.41 -6.60
CA LYS A 586 -16.71 -10.09 -5.34
C LYS A 586 -16.59 -9.08 -4.20
N ARG A 587 -17.60 -9.06 -3.33
CA ARG A 587 -17.63 -8.18 -2.16
C ARG A 587 -16.47 -8.51 -1.22
N LYS A 588 -15.74 -7.48 -0.78
CA LYS A 588 -14.58 -7.57 0.12
C LYS A 588 -13.64 -8.71 -0.28
N ASN A 589 -13.22 -8.72 -1.54
CA ASN A 589 -12.42 -9.81 -2.08
C ASN A 589 -10.98 -9.82 -1.53
N VAL A 590 -10.80 -10.35 -0.33
CA VAL A 590 -9.51 -10.42 0.36
C VAL A 590 -8.50 -11.36 -0.31
N GLU A 591 -8.94 -12.21 -1.25
CA GLU A 591 -8.04 -13.07 -2.04
C GLU A 591 -7.06 -12.24 -2.88
N VAL A 592 -7.45 -11.05 -3.33
CA VAL A 592 -6.55 -10.10 -4.01
C VAL A 592 -5.32 -9.81 -3.14
N LEU A 593 -5.53 -9.58 -1.84
CA LEU A 593 -4.44 -9.27 -0.91
C LEU A 593 -3.56 -10.50 -0.67
N TRP A 594 -4.16 -11.68 -0.50
CA TRP A 594 -3.42 -12.92 -0.26
C TRP A 594 -2.56 -13.31 -1.45
N ILE A 595 -3.12 -13.26 -2.67
CA ILE A 595 -2.38 -13.60 -3.89
C ILE A 595 -1.26 -12.57 -4.12
N ALA A 596 -1.52 -11.27 -3.96
CA ALA A 596 -0.48 -10.23 -4.09
C ALA A 596 0.65 -10.42 -3.07
N ALA A 597 0.33 -10.79 -1.82
CA ALA A 597 1.33 -11.10 -0.80
C ALA A 597 2.16 -12.34 -1.16
N MET A 598 1.53 -13.40 -1.67
CA MET A 598 2.21 -14.61 -2.13
C MET A 598 3.17 -14.31 -3.30
N VAL A 599 2.72 -13.54 -4.29
CA VAL A 599 3.57 -13.09 -5.40
C VAL A 599 4.75 -12.30 -4.86
N CYS A 600 4.51 -11.31 -4.00
CA CYS A 600 5.57 -10.50 -3.40
C CYS A 600 6.63 -11.35 -2.69
N ARG A 601 6.23 -12.33 -1.88
CA ARG A 601 7.17 -13.21 -1.18
C ARG A 601 7.95 -14.11 -2.12
N LYS A 602 7.31 -14.57 -3.21
CA LYS A 602 7.92 -15.42 -4.22
C LYS A 602 9.01 -14.71 -5.02
N VAL A 603 8.85 -13.40 -5.26
CA VAL A 603 9.81 -12.58 -6.01
C VAL A 603 10.77 -11.81 -5.12
N ASN A 604 10.99 -12.26 -3.87
CA ASN A 604 11.87 -11.57 -2.92
C ASN A 604 11.54 -10.08 -2.69
N GLY A 605 10.27 -9.70 -2.80
CA GLY A 605 9.81 -8.33 -2.56
C GLY A 605 9.67 -7.97 -1.07
N VAL A 606 9.62 -6.67 -0.80
CA VAL A 606 9.35 -6.08 0.51
C VAL A 606 7.84 -6.07 0.76
N ARG A 607 7.42 -6.68 1.87
CA ARG A 607 6.01 -6.84 2.24
C ARG A 607 5.61 -5.80 3.29
N LEU A 608 4.58 -4.99 3.00
CA LEU A 608 4.06 -3.99 3.93
C LEU A 608 2.53 -4.09 4.10
N THR A 609 2.03 -3.96 5.32
CA THR A 609 0.60 -4.04 5.64
C THR A 609 0.11 -2.83 6.42
N SER A 610 -0.96 -2.22 5.92
CA SER A 610 -1.49 -0.97 6.42
C SER A 610 -3.00 -0.98 6.63
N CYS A 611 -3.45 -0.17 7.57
CA CYS A 611 -4.84 0.26 7.71
C CYS A 611 -4.83 1.68 8.30
N LYS A 612 -6.00 2.23 8.69
CA LYS A 612 -6.10 3.61 9.21
C LYS A 612 -5.05 3.98 10.26
N SER A 613 -4.68 3.06 11.15
CA SER A 613 -3.71 3.35 12.21
C SER A 613 -2.79 2.17 12.56
N ALA A 614 -2.74 1.15 11.71
CA ALA A 614 -2.02 -0.09 11.90
C ALA A 614 -2.10 -0.73 13.28
N LYS A 615 -3.29 -0.73 13.89
CA LYS A 615 -3.52 -1.37 15.19
C LYS A 615 -4.37 -2.64 15.01
N ASP A 616 -5.70 -2.50 14.99
CA ASP A 616 -6.64 -3.62 15.06
C ASP A 616 -6.76 -4.40 13.74
N ARG A 617 -7.16 -3.76 12.64
CA ARG A 617 -7.33 -4.43 11.33
C ARG A 617 -6.02 -5.02 10.81
N THR A 618 -4.91 -4.31 11.02
CA THR A 618 -3.57 -4.80 10.67
C THR A 618 -3.17 -6.03 11.48
N ALA A 619 -3.51 -6.09 12.78
CA ALA A 619 -3.30 -7.30 13.56
C ALA A 619 -4.08 -8.48 12.97
N MET A 620 -5.33 -8.27 12.54
CA MET A 620 -6.13 -9.33 11.91
C MET A 620 -5.48 -9.84 10.63
N SER A 621 -4.98 -8.96 9.77
CA SER A 621 -4.36 -9.37 8.51
C SER A 621 -3.01 -10.07 8.70
N VAL A 622 -2.13 -9.50 9.51
CA VAL A 622 -0.77 -10.06 9.67
C VAL A 622 -0.80 -11.42 10.36
N THR A 623 -1.60 -11.60 11.43
CA THR A 623 -1.68 -12.93 12.06
C THR A 623 -2.31 -13.95 11.12
N LEU A 624 -3.24 -13.53 10.25
CA LEU A 624 -3.82 -14.43 9.26
C LEU A 624 -2.78 -14.84 8.22
N GLU A 625 -2.03 -13.89 7.67
CA GLU A 625 -0.94 -14.18 6.72
C GLU A 625 0.11 -15.09 7.35
N GLN A 626 0.50 -14.85 8.59
CA GLN A 626 1.42 -15.71 9.34
C GLN A 626 0.87 -17.13 9.46
N CYS A 627 -0.37 -17.33 9.91
CA CYS A 627 -0.96 -18.67 10.01
C CYS A 627 -1.12 -19.36 8.65
N VAL A 628 -1.41 -18.61 7.58
CA VAL A 628 -1.44 -19.13 6.21
C VAL A 628 -0.06 -19.64 5.80
N LEU A 629 1.02 -18.90 6.09
CA LEU A 629 2.39 -19.35 5.85
C LEU A 629 2.73 -20.60 6.65
N LEU A 630 2.33 -20.67 7.93
CA LEU A 630 2.53 -21.86 8.76
C LEU A 630 1.86 -23.10 8.16
N ARG A 631 0.64 -22.94 7.61
CA ARG A 631 -0.09 -24.03 6.95
C ARG A 631 0.56 -24.43 5.62
N GLU A 632 0.82 -23.47 4.76
CA GLU A 632 1.20 -23.73 3.37
C GLU A 632 2.68 -24.09 3.20
N ARG A 633 3.55 -23.63 4.11
CA ARG A 633 5.01 -23.84 4.01
C ARG A 633 5.61 -24.68 5.13
N HIS A 634 4.88 -24.85 6.24
CA HIS A 634 5.37 -25.54 7.44
C HIS A 634 4.42 -26.61 7.96
N THR A 635 3.49 -27.07 7.09
CA THR A 635 2.59 -28.20 7.35
C THR A 635 1.82 -28.11 8.68
N LEU A 636 1.49 -26.90 9.14
CA LEU A 636 0.61 -26.70 10.29
C LEU A 636 -0.70 -27.46 10.04
N GLY A 637 -1.07 -28.35 10.96
CA GLY A 637 -2.24 -29.20 10.78
C GLY A 637 -3.52 -28.38 10.58
N GLN A 638 -4.33 -28.73 9.58
CA GLN A 638 -5.56 -28.01 9.23
C GLN A 638 -6.49 -27.81 10.43
N GLN A 639 -6.60 -28.81 11.31
CA GLN A 639 -7.37 -28.73 12.56
C GLN A 639 -6.85 -27.69 13.57
N HIS A 640 -5.57 -27.33 13.50
CA HIS A 640 -4.92 -26.38 14.41
C HIS A 640 -4.88 -24.94 13.87
N PHE A 641 -5.25 -24.72 12.60
CA PHE A 641 -5.20 -23.39 11.97
C PHE A 641 -5.97 -22.32 12.76
N SER A 642 -7.22 -22.59 13.09
CA SER A 642 -8.05 -21.64 13.85
C SER A 642 -7.51 -21.40 15.26
N THR A 643 -7.05 -22.45 15.93
CA THR A 643 -6.45 -22.35 17.28
C THR A 643 -5.18 -21.51 17.27
N ALA A 644 -4.31 -21.70 16.26
CA ALA A 644 -3.09 -20.92 16.09
C ALA A 644 -3.42 -19.44 15.84
N LEU A 645 -4.37 -19.17 14.94
CA LEU A 645 -4.81 -17.81 14.61
C LEU A 645 -5.38 -17.09 15.84
N ASP A 646 -6.24 -17.75 16.59
CA ASP A 646 -6.84 -17.20 17.81
C ASP A 646 -5.78 -16.95 18.90
N CYS A 647 -4.84 -17.89 19.07
CA CYS A 647 -3.74 -17.75 20.02
C CYS A 647 -2.83 -16.56 19.68
N MET A 648 -2.42 -16.43 18.42
CA MET A 648 -1.57 -15.32 17.97
C MET A 648 -2.29 -13.96 18.09
N ARG A 649 -3.62 -13.91 17.91
CA ARG A 649 -4.39 -12.67 18.08
C ARG A 649 -4.60 -12.28 19.55
N ARG A 650 -4.92 -13.25 20.40
CA ARG A 650 -5.25 -13.00 21.82
C ARG A 650 -4.00 -12.78 22.67
N ASP A 651 -2.99 -13.60 22.46
CA ASP A 651 -1.83 -13.72 23.34
C ASP A 651 -0.52 -13.24 22.68
N GLY A 652 -0.59 -12.81 21.42
CA GLY A 652 0.58 -12.42 20.62
C GLY A 652 1.04 -10.97 20.69
N CYS A 653 2.09 -10.68 19.91
CA CYS A 653 2.81 -9.40 19.96
C CYS A 653 1.90 -8.22 19.62
N ARG A 654 0.92 -8.44 18.73
CA ARG A 654 -0.04 -7.41 18.33
C ARG A 654 -0.98 -6.97 19.45
N MET A 655 -1.20 -7.80 20.46
CA MET A 655 -1.96 -7.39 21.64
C MET A 655 -1.16 -6.41 22.50
N GLU A 656 0.16 -6.57 22.57
CA GLU A 656 1.04 -5.61 23.27
C GLU A 656 1.09 -4.27 22.51
N ASN A 657 1.04 -4.28 21.16
CA ASN A 657 0.88 -3.06 20.37
C ASN A 657 -0.42 -2.31 20.70
N VAL A 658 -1.54 -3.05 20.84
CA VAL A 658 -2.83 -2.45 21.23
C VAL A 658 -2.72 -1.83 22.62
N GLN A 659 -2.17 -2.57 23.59
CA GLN A 659 -1.93 -2.07 24.95
C GLN A 659 -1.07 -0.80 24.95
N LYS A 660 0.01 -0.73 24.16
CA LYS A 660 0.86 0.46 24.07
C LYS A 660 0.11 1.66 23.48
N ASN A 661 -0.80 1.42 22.53
CA ASN A 661 -1.53 2.47 21.83
C ASN A 661 -2.73 3.03 22.59
N VAL A 662 -3.47 2.18 23.32
CA VAL A 662 -4.74 2.58 23.97
C VAL A 662 -4.83 2.23 25.46
N GLY A 663 -3.78 1.66 26.04
CA GLY A 663 -3.76 1.29 27.46
C GLY A 663 -4.59 0.06 27.82
N SER A 664 -5.13 -0.67 26.84
CA SER A 664 -5.96 -1.87 27.06
C SER A 664 -5.60 -3.01 26.10
N ARG A 665 -5.64 -4.25 26.61
CA ARG A 665 -5.43 -5.50 25.85
C ARG A 665 -6.72 -5.96 25.17
N LYS A 666 -7.39 -5.06 24.42
CA LYS A 666 -8.59 -5.37 23.65
C LYS A 666 -8.61 -4.63 22.32
N PHE A 667 -8.87 -5.36 21.25
CA PHE A 667 -9.11 -4.76 19.94
C PHE A 667 -10.38 -3.89 19.98
N ALA A 668 -10.30 -2.70 19.40
CA ALA A 668 -11.38 -1.71 19.43
C ALA A 668 -12.46 -2.00 18.37
N PHE A 669 -13.13 -3.14 18.50
CA PHE A 669 -14.26 -3.56 17.67
C PHE A 669 -15.50 -3.83 18.54
N SER A 670 -16.68 -3.51 18.01
CA SER A 670 -17.94 -4.01 18.57
C SER A 670 -18.38 -5.31 17.90
N SER A 671 -19.13 -6.16 18.60
CA SER A 671 -19.66 -7.40 18.05
C SER A 671 -20.49 -7.16 16.78
N VAL A 672 -21.26 -6.06 16.74
CA VAL A 672 -22.07 -5.66 15.58
C VAL A 672 -21.17 -5.30 14.38
N GLN A 673 -20.07 -4.57 14.60
CA GLN A 673 -19.13 -4.25 13.52
C GLN A 673 -18.53 -5.52 12.91
N LEU A 674 -18.16 -6.49 13.75
CA LEU A 674 -17.53 -7.75 13.31
C LEU A 674 -18.46 -8.64 12.47
N LEU A 675 -19.78 -8.50 12.57
CA LEU A 675 -20.72 -9.20 11.67
C LEU A 675 -20.46 -8.89 10.20
N THR A 676 -19.92 -7.70 9.91
CA THR A 676 -19.60 -7.27 8.55
C THR A 676 -18.22 -7.71 8.06
N PHE A 677 -17.34 -8.16 8.95
CA PHE A 677 -15.98 -8.57 8.58
C PHE A 677 -15.97 -9.94 7.91
N PRO A 678 -15.05 -10.20 6.95
CA PRO A 678 -14.74 -11.55 6.51
C PRO A 678 -14.42 -12.46 7.70
N LYS A 679 -14.89 -13.71 7.68
CA LYS A 679 -14.83 -14.62 8.85
C LYS A 679 -13.43 -14.75 9.44
N LEU A 680 -12.42 -14.96 8.59
CA LEU A 680 -11.02 -15.14 9.01
C LEU A 680 -10.37 -13.85 9.54
N TYR A 681 -10.97 -12.69 9.34
CA TYR A 681 -10.49 -11.39 9.83
C TYR A 681 -11.14 -10.97 11.17
N ARG A 682 -11.91 -11.85 11.80
CA ARG A 682 -12.55 -11.56 13.10
C ARG A 682 -11.62 -11.97 14.25
N PRO A 683 -11.44 -11.13 15.28
CA PRO A 683 -10.71 -11.51 16.49
C PRO A 683 -11.50 -12.57 17.29
N PRO A 684 -10.82 -13.41 18.09
CA PRO A 684 -11.48 -14.36 18.98
C PRO A 684 -12.27 -13.65 20.09
N ASP A 685 -13.32 -14.30 20.59
CA ASP A 685 -14.12 -13.78 21.70
C ASP A 685 -13.26 -13.51 22.95
N GLY A 686 -13.63 -12.44 23.67
CA GLY A 686 -12.89 -11.94 24.82
C GLY A 686 -11.67 -11.07 24.49
N SER A 687 -11.22 -11.03 23.23
CA SER A 687 -10.07 -10.20 22.81
C SER A 687 -10.45 -8.85 22.19
N TYR A 688 -11.74 -8.53 22.09
CA TYR A 688 -12.25 -7.26 21.54
C TYR A 688 -13.33 -6.65 22.45
N GLY A 689 -13.56 -5.35 22.30
CA GLY A 689 -14.63 -4.64 23.01
C GLY A 689 -14.40 -3.13 23.08
N SER A 690 -15.37 -2.41 23.63
CA SER A 690 -15.19 -0.97 23.91
C SER A 690 -14.20 -0.81 25.06
N THR A 691 -13.15 -0.03 24.82
CA THR A 691 -12.34 0.57 25.87
C THR A 691 -13.09 1.80 26.38
N HIS A 692 -14.05 1.58 27.28
CA HIS A 692 -14.56 2.64 28.14
C HIS A 692 -13.68 2.74 29.38
#